data_AF-A0A518CXJ5-F1
#
_entry.id   AF-A0A518CXJ5-F1
#
_cell.length_a   1.000
_cell.length_b   1.000
_cell.length_c   1.000
_cell.angle_alpha   90.00
_cell.angle_beta   90.00
_cell.angle_gamma   90.00
#
_symmetry.space_group_name_H-M   'P 1'
#
loop_
_entity.id
_entity.type
_entity.pdbx_description
1 polymer ?
#
loop_
_entity_poly.entity_id
_entity_poly.type
_entity_poly.pdbx_seq_one_letter_code
_entity_poly.pdbx_strand_id
1 'polypeptide(L)'
;MSSKLTTGLFLALICGVPVVQAGLELARGEDVQALEVFGPIEESRLRAYEDDLRAASFLHRDVAPWFQALELFGFAHGNERATVGDDGWLFFDENLDYVTGAALDAERQAAIRDTIDDFGRQLAERGVELVLVPLRAKVAAQPQHFASSTRELVSAENPAARGLLDSITGATVWDPFTGPAPTFMPRDTHWDPATMARTARSVAKLVEVRLAAKGDALVARRTWTTEPASAAVVGDLATMLRLPEGLTPWAPMEVDLERVVDARSGAAFAPERGAEVLLLGDSSTLVFSDARLEAGTGAGFGEHLAAALGAPVDVIALAGGSARAVRETLARRADGLAGAKVVVWQISMRDFAGDASKWERVELPAAGASGARVSDGGPFHVRAELVEVTRIPSEFEYELCLGIHEYRVLEVLDGAAPDGPLWVAHTVVEDFEPTAKAGYQVGDVHELWLEDVARHHDLESTSWMDATESDPRAVIWFAIDPNAGPRADATAPTDLTADLTADLATDLATDPGTPPGTELDPVRLTVSPAVEAARAETRRLLEERIAGLERSGLGDELVASVSEQLDAAPDAIWFGMGGWNLGRIELGFVRSMNSHVGGDPERPVRGLDFDDEDHPIHAIEYYAKTLSEHGITLLVVPVPNRVQVQSDLMPNVGADPNLLGGDLATPQLLLEMARRGIDVVDLYPRFAEARLADRAAGRERTLFQDYNAHWSPRGVRIGAQLVAQRIRALPWFEQGPLVEGTDFEIVFEERRSTAPQYGDAPEEQQLMPFDRVLRPNGRRLLERDQSSPILVMGDSYAGMYNAEGADICSHLIAELGHPVDYITVSNGGANSVWQSLARRGDNLAGVKVVVWNVSRSVLDARDMRTVDLFGE
;
A
#
# COMPACT_ATOMS: atom_id res chain seq x y z
N MET A 1 -12.45 -46.10 -7.10
CA MET A 1 -12.31 -47.15 -6.07
C MET A 1 -13.68 -47.45 -5.45
N SER A 2 -13.85 -48.59 -4.77
CA SER A 2 -15.11 -48.92 -4.07
C SER A 2 -15.20 -48.16 -2.75
N SER A 3 -16.35 -47.54 -2.44
CA SER A 3 -16.56 -46.70 -1.25
C SER A 3 -16.17 -47.42 0.07
N LYS A 4 -16.35 -48.74 0.15
CA LYS A 4 -15.97 -49.54 1.34
C LYS A 4 -14.46 -49.56 1.60
N LEU A 5 -13.64 -49.45 0.56
CA LEU A 5 -12.18 -49.40 0.70
C LEU A 5 -11.76 -48.06 1.31
N THR A 6 -12.36 -46.96 0.84
CA THR A 6 -12.12 -45.61 1.35
C THR A 6 -12.52 -45.50 2.84
N THR A 7 -13.70 -46.01 3.21
CA THR A 7 -14.14 -46.05 4.62
C THR A 7 -13.19 -46.90 5.49
N GLY A 8 -12.71 -48.03 4.99
CA GLY A 8 -11.75 -48.88 5.72
C GLY A 8 -10.41 -48.18 5.95
N LEU A 9 -9.89 -47.46 4.95
CA LEU A 9 -8.65 -46.70 5.07
C LEU A 9 -8.79 -45.54 6.08
N PHE A 10 -9.91 -44.81 6.01
CA PHE A 10 -10.22 -43.70 6.90
C PHE A 10 -10.32 -44.12 8.37
N LEU A 11 -11.00 -45.25 8.65
CA LEU A 11 -11.07 -45.80 10.02
C LEU A 11 -9.72 -46.30 10.53
N ALA A 12 -8.87 -46.86 9.65
CA ALA A 12 -7.52 -47.27 10.03
C ALA A 12 -6.63 -46.07 10.38
N LEU A 13 -6.79 -44.93 9.71
CA LEU A 13 -6.07 -43.70 10.04
C LEU A 13 -6.51 -43.15 11.41
N ILE A 14 -7.81 -42.92 11.59
CA ILE A 14 -8.39 -42.33 12.82
C ILE A 14 -8.10 -43.18 14.06
N CYS A 15 -8.23 -44.50 13.97
CA CYS A 15 -8.01 -45.37 15.13
C CYS A 15 -6.55 -45.81 15.30
N GLY A 16 -5.75 -45.79 14.22
CA GLY A 16 -4.36 -46.26 14.24
C GLY A 16 -3.38 -45.25 14.80
N VAL A 17 -3.47 -43.98 14.37
CA VAL A 17 -2.50 -42.94 14.75
C VAL A 17 -2.43 -42.71 16.27
N PRO A 18 -3.56 -42.54 17.01
CA PRO A 18 -3.50 -42.32 18.45
C PRO A 18 -2.95 -43.51 19.24
N VAL A 19 -3.20 -44.73 18.77
CA VAL A 19 -2.71 -45.96 19.42
C VAL A 19 -1.19 -46.13 19.24
N VAL A 20 -0.65 -45.72 18.09
CA VAL A 20 0.81 -45.73 17.85
C VAL A 20 1.50 -44.60 18.64
N GLN A 21 0.91 -43.40 18.67
CA GLN A 21 1.42 -42.27 19.45
C GLN A 21 1.54 -42.62 20.94
N ALA A 22 0.46 -43.10 21.58
CA ALA A 22 0.48 -43.51 22.98
C ALA A 22 1.47 -44.65 23.25
N GLY A 23 1.72 -45.52 22.27
CA GLY A 23 2.76 -46.55 22.36
C GLY A 23 4.20 -46.02 22.31
N LEU A 24 4.43 -44.86 21.67
CA LEU A 24 5.74 -44.20 21.59
C LEU A 24 6.02 -43.35 22.83
N GLU A 25 5.03 -42.60 23.32
CA GLU A 25 5.11 -41.83 24.58
C GLU A 25 5.49 -42.75 25.76
N LEU A 26 4.73 -43.84 25.94
CA LEU A 26 5.00 -44.86 26.96
C LEU A 26 6.36 -45.56 26.79
N ALA A 27 6.90 -45.62 25.56
CA ALA A 27 8.21 -46.20 25.29
C ALA A 27 9.38 -45.23 25.58
N ARG A 28 9.12 -43.91 25.56
CA ARG A 28 10.05 -42.85 25.97
C ARG A 28 10.01 -42.57 27.48
N GLY A 29 8.94 -43.01 28.16
CA GLY A 29 8.69 -42.74 29.57
C GLY A 29 7.93 -41.43 29.81
N GLU A 30 7.26 -40.95 28.78
CA GLU A 30 6.39 -39.76 28.79
C GLU A 30 4.96 -40.17 29.22
N ASP A 31 4.22 -39.23 29.83
CA ASP A 31 2.79 -39.43 30.11
C ASP A 31 1.98 -39.35 28.80
N VAL A 32 0.83 -40.05 28.75
CA VAL A 32 0.02 -40.11 27.53
C VAL A 32 -0.80 -38.83 27.35
N GLN A 33 -0.30 -37.93 26.51
CA GLN A 33 -0.82 -36.58 26.29
C GLN A 33 -2.32 -36.58 25.90
N ALA A 34 -2.77 -37.62 25.18
CA ALA A 34 -4.17 -37.81 24.80
C ALA A 34 -5.17 -37.91 25.98
N LEU A 35 -4.69 -37.99 27.22
CA LEU A 35 -5.51 -38.02 28.45
C LEU A 35 -5.67 -36.65 29.13
N GLU A 36 -4.98 -35.59 28.67
CA GLU A 36 -5.03 -34.27 29.32
C GLU A 36 -6.33 -33.49 29.01
N VAL A 37 -7.08 -33.91 27.98
CA VAL A 37 -8.37 -33.32 27.58
C VAL A 37 -9.46 -33.35 28.67
N PHE A 38 -9.28 -34.15 29.72
CA PHE A 38 -10.27 -34.34 30.80
C PHE A 38 -10.20 -33.25 31.91
N GLY A 39 -9.51 -32.13 31.67
CA GLY A 39 -9.51 -30.95 32.53
C GLY A 39 -10.76 -30.05 32.40
N PRO A 40 -10.88 -28.96 33.21
CA PRO A 40 -11.96 -27.99 33.06
C PRO A 40 -11.93 -27.30 31.69
N ILE A 41 -13.11 -27.18 31.07
CA ILE A 41 -13.33 -26.87 29.66
C ILE A 41 -13.55 -25.36 29.46
N GLU A 42 -12.64 -24.74 28.72
CA GLU A 42 -12.74 -23.37 28.17
C GLU A 42 -12.27 -23.42 26.71
N GLU A 43 -12.78 -22.52 25.86
CA GLU A 43 -12.55 -22.57 24.40
C GLU A 43 -11.08 -22.37 24.02
N SER A 44 -10.40 -21.43 24.68
CA SER A 44 -8.96 -21.19 24.55
C SER A 44 -8.12 -22.43 24.90
N ARG A 45 -8.54 -23.19 25.92
CA ARG A 45 -7.85 -24.40 26.36
C ARG A 45 -8.00 -25.57 25.38
N LEU A 46 -9.15 -25.71 24.71
CA LEU A 46 -9.32 -26.76 23.71
C LEU A 46 -8.40 -26.56 22.50
N ARG A 47 -8.32 -25.32 21.99
CA ARG A 47 -7.45 -25.01 20.83
C ARG A 47 -5.97 -25.27 21.17
N ALA A 48 -5.49 -24.74 22.29
CA ALA A 48 -4.12 -24.98 22.74
C ALA A 48 -3.79 -26.48 22.93
N TYR A 49 -4.73 -27.27 23.46
CA TYR A 49 -4.56 -28.71 23.59
C TYR A 49 -4.51 -29.45 22.22
N GLU A 50 -5.29 -29.00 21.23
CA GLU A 50 -5.23 -29.55 19.87
C GLU A 50 -3.88 -29.24 19.19
N ASP A 51 -3.32 -28.05 19.42
CA ASP A 51 -2.01 -27.63 18.91
C ASP A 51 -0.85 -28.41 19.56
N ASP A 52 -0.83 -28.49 20.90
CA ASP A 52 0.18 -29.26 21.66
C ASP A 52 0.22 -30.74 21.23
N LEU A 53 -0.96 -31.32 20.95
CA LEU A 53 -1.11 -32.72 20.54
C LEU A 53 -0.76 -32.95 19.05
N ARG A 54 -0.87 -31.91 18.22
CA ARG A 54 -0.32 -31.90 16.85
C ARG A 54 1.20 -31.84 16.87
N ALA A 55 1.80 -30.98 17.70
CA ALA A 55 3.25 -30.79 17.79
C ALA A 55 4.01 -32.03 18.29
N ALA A 56 3.50 -32.72 19.32
CA ALA A 56 4.13 -33.91 19.87
C ALA A 56 3.93 -35.20 19.02
N SER A 57 3.07 -35.14 18.00
CA SER A 57 2.71 -36.30 17.18
C SER A 57 3.88 -36.81 16.35
N PHE A 58 4.23 -38.10 16.51
CA PHE A 58 5.25 -38.77 15.68
C PHE A 58 4.91 -38.69 14.19
N LEU A 59 3.63 -38.65 13.84
CA LEU A 59 3.18 -38.53 12.45
C LEU A 59 3.52 -37.13 11.90
N HIS A 60 3.34 -36.09 12.71
CA HIS A 60 3.64 -34.72 12.31
C HIS A 60 5.16 -34.46 12.26
N ARG A 61 5.92 -34.98 13.23
CA ARG A 61 7.37 -34.75 13.31
C ARG A 61 8.20 -35.66 12.39
N ASP A 62 7.95 -36.98 12.42
CA ASP A 62 8.85 -37.97 11.82
C ASP A 62 8.38 -38.46 10.43
N VAL A 63 7.11 -38.24 10.08
CA VAL A 63 6.49 -38.74 8.83
C VAL A 63 6.04 -37.62 7.89
N ALA A 64 5.44 -36.54 8.40
CA ALA A 64 4.93 -35.45 7.57
C ALA A 64 6.01 -34.77 6.71
N PRO A 65 7.26 -34.51 7.16
CA PRO A 65 8.32 -33.99 6.29
C PRO A 65 8.58 -34.86 5.06
N TRP A 66 8.60 -36.18 5.21
CA TRP A 66 8.81 -37.12 4.11
C TRP A 66 7.59 -37.24 3.18
N PHE A 67 6.38 -37.09 3.73
CA PHE A 67 5.16 -36.98 2.94
C PHE A 67 5.13 -35.67 2.14
N GLN A 68 5.50 -34.55 2.76
CA GLN A 68 5.60 -33.24 2.12
C GLN A 68 6.65 -33.22 1.00
N ALA A 69 7.78 -33.89 1.20
CA ALA A 69 8.75 -34.11 0.12
C ALA A 69 8.12 -34.91 -1.03
N LEU A 70 7.35 -35.96 -0.77
CA LEU A 70 6.64 -36.69 -1.82
C LEU A 70 5.62 -35.81 -2.57
N GLU A 71 4.92 -34.92 -1.87
CA GLU A 71 3.96 -33.98 -2.47
C GLU A 71 4.65 -32.90 -3.32
N LEU A 72 5.75 -32.33 -2.84
CA LEU A 72 6.56 -31.36 -3.59
C LEU A 72 7.20 -32.00 -4.84
N PHE A 73 7.96 -33.09 -4.67
CA PHE A 73 8.72 -33.70 -5.77
C PHE A 73 7.86 -34.54 -6.73
N GLY A 74 6.73 -35.08 -6.24
CA GLY A 74 5.82 -35.91 -7.04
C GLY A 74 4.71 -35.13 -7.74
N PHE A 75 4.25 -34.03 -7.14
CA PHE A 75 3.03 -33.33 -7.57
C PHE A 75 3.16 -31.80 -7.62
N ALA A 76 4.34 -31.23 -7.31
CA ALA A 76 4.57 -29.79 -7.19
C ALA A 76 3.60 -29.11 -6.21
N HIS A 77 3.30 -29.78 -5.09
CA HIS A 77 2.37 -29.29 -4.08
C HIS A 77 3.09 -28.80 -2.81
N GLY A 78 2.55 -27.72 -2.23
CA GLY A 78 3.03 -27.10 -0.99
C GLY A 78 2.37 -27.69 0.25
N ASN A 79 2.35 -26.92 1.34
CA ASN A 79 1.69 -27.25 2.59
C ASN A 79 0.77 -26.11 3.06
N GLU A 80 0.20 -26.22 4.26
CA GLU A 80 -0.74 -25.25 4.84
C GLU A 80 -0.17 -23.86 5.17
N ARG A 81 1.13 -23.63 4.93
CA ARG A 81 1.81 -22.33 5.15
C ARG A 81 2.46 -21.79 3.87
N ALA A 82 2.98 -22.67 3.01
CA ALA A 82 3.73 -22.31 1.82
C ALA A 82 3.22 -23.08 0.59
N THR A 83 2.50 -22.38 -0.28
CA THR A 83 2.10 -22.87 -1.60
C THR A 83 3.23 -22.73 -2.62
N VAL A 84 3.41 -23.76 -3.45
CA VAL A 84 4.40 -23.83 -4.52
C VAL A 84 3.90 -23.10 -5.76
N GLY A 85 4.75 -22.27 -6.34
CA GLY A 85 4.51 -21.62 -7.63
C GLY A 85 5.50 -22.03 -8.73
N ASP A 86 5.42 -21.32 -9.85
CA ASP A 86 6.21 -21.57 -11.05
C ASP A 86 7.70 -21.24 -10.82
N ASP A 87 8.58 -21.87 -11.59
CA ASP A 87 10.03 -21.61 -11.65
C ASP A 87 10.77 -21.64 -10.29
N GLY A 88 10.21 -22.34 -9.29
CA GLY A 88 10.80 -22.49 -7.95
C GLY A 88 10.45 -21.36 -6.98
N TRP A 89 9.42 -20.56 -7.29
CA TRP A 89 8.86 -19.59 -6.35
C TRP A 89 7.96 -20.26 -5.31
N LEU A 90 7.87 -19.63 -4.13
CA LEU A 90 6.98 -20.02 -3.05
C LEU A 90 6.15 -18.82 -2.58
N PHE A 91 4.95 -19.07 -2.09
CA PHE A 91 4.02 -18.05 -1.61
C PHE A 91 3.44 -18.42 -0.25
N PHE A 92 3.33 -17.45 0.63
CA PHE A 92 2.71 -17.62 1.95
C PHE A 92 1.20 -17.74 1.81
N ASP A 93 0.58 -18.70 2.50
CA ASP A 93 -0.86 -18.96 2.37
C ASP A 93 -1.72 -17.78 2.88
N GLU A 94 -1.33 -17.05 3.94
CA GLU A 94 -2.07 -15.85 4.35
C GLU A 94 -2.05 -14.73 3.30
N ASN A 95 -1.00 -14.65 2.48
CA ASN A 95 -0.97 -13.72 1.34
C ASN A 95 -1.98 -14.16 0.27
N LEU A 96 -2.22 -15.47 0.12
CA LEU A 96 -3.21 -16.03 -0.81
C LEU A 96 -4.63 -15.83 -0.27
N ASP A 97 -4.88 -16.04 1.01
CA ASP A 97 -6.18 -15.75 1.64
C ASP A 97 -6.55 -14.27 1.56
N TYR A 98 -5.58 -13.36 1.78
CA TYR A 98 -5.78 -11.93 1.57
C TYR A 98 -6.21 -11.58 0.13
N VAL A 99 -5.73 -12.31 -0.88
CA VAL A 99 -5.98 -12.03 -2.31
C VAL A 99 -7.18 -12.79 -2.89
N THR A 100 -7.40 -14.02 -2.44
CA THR A 100 -8.37 -14.96 -3.01
C THR A 100 -9.62 -15.15 -2.13
N GLY A 101 -9.54 -14.75 -0.86
CA GLY A 101 -10.69 -14.67 0.04
C GLY A 101 -11.70 -13.59 -0.38
N ALA A 102 -12.74 -13.41 0.44
CA ALA A 102 -13.70 -12.35 0.22
C ALA A 102 -13.02 -10.96 0.27
N ALA A 103 -13.48 -10.03 -0.56
CA ALA A 103 -13.12 -8.63 -0.42
C ALA A 103 -13.42 -8.16 1.00
N LEU A 104 -12.53 -7.36 1.60
CA LEU A 104 -12.71 -6.88 2.97
C LEU A 104 -14.08 -6.21 3.11
N ASP A 105 -14.92 -6.72 4.01
CA ASP A 105 -16.26 -6.17 4.18
C ASP A 105 -16.22 -4.76 4.81
N ALA A 106 -17.37 -4.07 4.80
CA ALA A 106 -17.46 -2.70 5.28
C ALA A 106 -17.21 -2.56 6.79
N GLU A 107 -17.45 -3.62 7.58
CA GLU A 107 -17.21 -3.61 9.03
C GLU A 107 -15.71 -3.72 9.32
N ARG A 108 -15.01 -4.63 8.63
CA ARG A 108 -13.56 -4.78 8.72
C ARG A 108 -12.81 -3.57 8.15
N GLN A 109 -13.24 -3.03 7.01
CA GLN A 109 -12.70 -1.76 6.51
C GLN A 109 -12.91 -0.61 7.50
N ALA A 110 -14.06 -0.56 8.17
CA ALA A 110 -14.31 0.46 9.19
C ALA A 110 -13.41 0.29 10.42
N ALA A 111 -13.27 -0.92 10.95
CA ALA A 111 -12.39 -1.20 12.09
C ALA A 111 -10.92 -0.80 11.80
N ILE A 112 -10.40 -1.16 10.62
CA ILE A 112 -9.02 -0.84 10.23
C ILE A 112 -8.82 0.68 10.11
N ARG A 113 -9.67 1.37 9.33
CA ARG A 113 -9.61 2.82 9.17
C ARG A 113 -9.74 3.53 10.52
N ASP A 114 -10.78 3.22 11.29
CA ASP A 114 -11.09 3.91 12.54
C ASP A 114 -9.96 3.76 13.57
N THR A 115 -9.21 2.65 13.56
CA THR A 115 -8.06 2.43 14.43
C THR A 115 -6.80 3.19 13.96
N ILE A 116 -6.55 3.27 12.65
CA ILE A 116 -5.43 4.07 12.12
C ILE A 116 -5.72 5.57 12.30
N ASP A 117 -6.96 6.00 12.11
CA ASP A 117 -7.39 7.39 12.28
C ASP A 117 -7.38 7.83 13.74
N ASP A 118 -7.80 6.96 14.66
CA ASP A 118 -7.68 7.17 16.10
C ASP A 118 -6.20 7.32 16.52
N PHE A 119 -5.34 6.38 16.12
CA PHE A 119 -3.91 6.43 16.44
C PHE A 119 -3.25 7.69 15.83
N GLY A 120 -3.59 8.04 14.60
CA GLY A 120 -3.13 9.26 13.93
C GLY A 120 -3.58 10.55 14.64
N ARG A 121 -4.82 10.60 15.12
CA ARG A 121 -5.34 11.70 15.96
C ARG A 121 -4.55 11.82 17.26
N GLN A 122 -4.32 10.72 17.97
CA GLN A 122 -3.56 10.73 19.22
C GLN A 122 -2.11 11.20 19.00
N LEU A 123 -1.48 10.84 17.88
CA LEU A 123 -0.17 11.39 17.50
C LEU A 123 -0.24 12.90 17.22
N ALA A 124 -1.25 13.35 16.47
CA ALA A 124 -1.45 14.77 16.15
C ALA A 124 -1.71 15.66 17.38
N GLU A 125 -2.43 15.16 18.39
CA GLU A 125 -2.61 15.83 19.70
C GLU A 125 -1.29 16.09 20.44
N ARG A 126 -0.25 15.30 20.13
CA ARG A 126 1.10 15.42 20.70
C ARG A 126 2.07 16.16 19.75
N GLY A 127 1.55 16.73 18.67
CA GLY A 127 2.30 17.46 17.64
C GLY A 127 2.93 16.57 16.56
N VAL A 128 2.78 15.25 16.66
CA VAL A 128 3.50 14.26 15.86
C VAL A 128 2.67 13.86 14.63
N GLU A 129 3.29 13.76 13.46
CA GLU A 129 2.65 13.24 12.25
C GLU A 129 2.69 11.71 12.20
N LEU A 130 1.62 11.07 11.74
CA LEU A 130 1.66 9.67 11.31
C LEU A 130 1.87 9.59 9.79
N VAL A 131 2.88 8.84 9.35
CA VAL A 131 3.10 8.43 7.96
C VAL A 131 2.95 6.91 7.88
N LEU A 132 1.83 6.40 7.37
CA LEU A 132 1.60 4.97 7.24
C LEU A 132 2.31 4.44 5.98
N VAL A 133 3.01 3.30 6.06
CA VAL A 133 3.73 2.66 4.94
C VAL A 133 3.22 1.24 4.77
N PRO A 134 2.01 1.05 4.21
CA PRO A 134 1.56 -0.28 3.81
C PRO A 134 2.54 -0.93 2.83
N LEU A 135 2.75 -2.23 2.95
CA LEU A 135 3.57 -3.05 2.06
C LEU A 135 2.71 -4.15 1.45
N ARG A 136 2.65 -4.19 0.13
CA ARG A 136 1.84 -5.14 -0.66
C ARG A 136 2.19 -6.59 -0.31
N ALA A 137 1.19 -7.47 -0.32
CA ALA A 137 1.42 -8.91 -0.17
C ALA A 137 2.24 -9.46 -1.36
N LYS A 138 3.11 -10.46 -1.13
CA LYS A 138 4.00 -11.00 -2.17
C LYS A 138 3.25 -11.50 -3.41
N VAL A 139 2.21 -12.32 -3.23
CA VAL A 139 1.38 -12.78 -4.37
C VAL A 139 0.61 -11.63 -5.01
N ALA A 140 0.28 -10.59 -4.27
CA ALA A 140 -0.42 -9.45 -4.82
C ALA A 140 0.50 -8.58 -5.70
N ALA A 141 1.76 -8.43 -5.31
CA ALA A 141 2.78 -7.66 -6.04
C ALA A 141 3.49 -8.46 -7.15
N GLN A 142 3.59 -9.79 -7.02
CA GLN A 142 4.23 -10.67 -8.00
C GLN A 142 3.45 -11.96 -8.31
N PRO A 143 2.17 -11.89 -8.73
CA PRO A 143 1.38 -13.08 -9.05
C PRO A 143 1.90 -13.82 -10.29
N GLN A 144 2.74 -13.19 -11.13
CA GLN A 144 3.39 -13.83 -12.28
C GLN A 144 4.26 -15.05 -11.96
N HIS A 145 4.56 -15.30 -10.68
CA HIS A 145 5.30 -16.50 -10.29
C HIS A 145 4.45 -17.53 -9.54
N PHE A 146 3.16 -17.28 -9.32
CA PHE A 146 2.30 -18.15 -8.52
C PHE A 146 1.82 -19.42 -9.24
N ALA A 147 1.45 -19.33 -10.51
CA ALA A 147 1.09 -20.46 -11.35
C ALA A 147 1.19 -20.04 -12.82
N SER A 148 1.33 -21.02 -13.73
CA SER A 148 1.26 -20.75 -15.18
C SER A 148 0.06 -19.89 -15.61
N SER A 149 -1.14 -20.12 -15.06
CA SER A 149 -2.35 -19.32 -15.34
C SER A 149 -2.31 -17.91 -14.74
N THR A 150 -1.40 -17.66 -13.81
CA THR A 150 -1.14 -16.32 -13.24
C THR A 150 0.14 -15.69 -13.76
N ARG A 151 0.94 -16.37 -14.60
CA ARG A 151 2.23 -15.88 -15.13
C ARG A 151 2.16 -14.50 -15.78
N GLU A 152 1.02 -14.19 -16.37
CA GLU A 152 0.80 -12.90 -16.99
C GLU A 152 0.21 -11.87 -16.03
N LEU A 153 -0.36 -12.25 -14.87
CA LEU A 153 -0.88 -11.29 -13.88
C LEU A 153 0.27 -10.43 -13.31
N VAL A 154 0.10 -9.10 -13.37
CA VAL A 154 1.08 -8.13 -12.82
C VAL A 154 0.65 -7.56 -11.46
N SER A 155 -0.60 -7.80 -11.07
CA SER A 155 -1.10 -7.47 -9.74
C SER A 155 -2.32 -8.33 -9.40
N ALA A 156 -2.42 -8.79 -8.17
CA ALA A 156 -3.55 -9.53 -7.64
C ALA A 156 -3.88 -9.00 -6.24
N GLU A 157 -4.38 -7.78 -6.16
CA GLU A 157 -4.67 -7.13 -4.86
C GLU A 157 -6.08 -7.47 -4.35
N ASN A 158 -6.25 -7.44 -3.03
CA ASN A 158 -7.59 -7.41 -2.47
C ASN A 158 -8.30 -6.13 -2.96
N PRO A 159 -9.45 -6.23 -3.63
CA PRO A 159 -10.09 -5.08 -4.27
C PRO A 159 -10.55 -4.00 -3.29
N ALA A 160 -10.70 -4.34 -2.00
CA ALA A 160 -11.05 -3.38 -0.96
C ALA A 160 -9.84 -2.61 -0.38
N ALA A 161 -8.61 -3.13 -0.51
CA ALA A 161 -7.45 -2.60 0.24
C ALA A 161 -7.04 -1.19 -0.20
N ARG A 162 -7.18 -0.86 -1.48
CA ARG A 162 -6.98 0.50 -2.01
C ARG A 162 -7.99 1.48 -1.42
N GLY A 163 -9.28 1.13 -1.45
CA GLY A 163 -10.36 1.97 -0.92
C GLY A 163 -10.26 2.16 0.60
N LEU A 164 -9.85 1.11 1.31
CA LEU A 164 -9.51 1.15 2.72
C LEU A 164 -8.37 2.15 3.00
N LEU A 165 -7.23 2.00 2.32
CA LEU A 165 -6.08 2.89 2.50
C LEU A 165 -6.40 4.35 2.15
N ASP A 166 -7.20 4.59 1.10
CA ASP A 166 -7.64 5.92 0.70
C ASP A 166 -8.66 6.54 1.69
N SER A 167 -9.35 5.71 2.47
CA SER A 167 -10.31 6.15 3.49
C SER A 167 -9.67 6.60 4.80
N ILE A 168 -8.36 6.34 4.99
CA ILE A 168 -7.59 6.76 6.16
C ILE A 168 -7.35 8.28 6.11
N THR A 169 -7.65 8.96 7.21
CA THR A 169 -7.55 10.41 7.35
C THR A 169 -6.58 10.87 8.45
N GLY A 170 -6.33 10.04 9.47
CA GLY A 170 -5.40 10.35 10.57
C GLY A 170 -3.92 10.10 10.23
N ALA A 171 -3.64 9.44 9.11
CA ALA A 171 -2.29 9.17 8.62
C ALA A 171 -2.04 9.74 7.22
N THR A 172 -0.82 10.20 6.98
CA THR A 172 -0.29 10.37 5.62
C THR A 172 0.11 9.00 5.08
N VAL A 173 -0.72 8.37 4.26
CA VAL A 173 -0.40 7.06 3.69
C VAL A 173 0.62 7.20 2.54
N TRP A 174 1.78 6.56 2.69
CA TRP A 174 2.69 6.26 1.58
C TRP A 174 2.02 5.23 0.67
N ASP A 175 1.85 5.58 -0.59
CA ASP A 175 1.02 4.82 -1.51
C ASP A 175 1.76 3.60 -2.10
N PRO A 176 1.39 2.37 -1.71
CA PRO A 176 2.16 1.18 -2.02
C PRO A 176 1.94 0.69 -3.46
N PHE A 177 0.92 1.23 -4.13
CA PHE A 177 0.57 0.95 -5.51
C PHE A 177 1.17 1.99 -6.47
N THR A 178 1.90 2.99 -5.95
CA THR A 178 2.65 3.96 -6.76
C THR A 178 4.10 3.57 -6.94
N GLY A 179 4.63 3.80 -8.16
CA GLY A 179 5.98 3.37 -8.54
C GLY A 179 6.03 1.89 -8.95
N PRO A 180 7.24 1.33 -9.14
CA PRO A 180 7.42 -0.09 -9.41
C PRO A 180 6.86 -0.92 -8.26
N ALA A 181 6.07 -1.95 -8.57
CA ALA A 181 5.61 -2.90 -7.56
C ALA A 181 6.81 -3.45 -6.79
N PRO A 182 6.69 -3.65 -5.46
CA PRO A 182 7.77 -4.23 -4.69
C PRO A 182 8.09 -5.63 -5.23
N THR A 183 9.36 -5.85 -5.57
CA THR A 183 9.87 -7.19 -5.86
C THR A 183 10.21 -7.89 -4.54
N PHE A 184 10.08 -9.21 -4.53
CA PHE A 184 10.29 -10.11 -3.41
C PHE A 184 11.32 -11.17 -3.79
N MET A 185 11.98 -11.76 -2.78
CA MET A 185 12.90 -12.86 -3.03
C MET A 185 12.07 -14.13 -3.38
N PRO A 186 12.46 -14.92 -4.40
CA PRO A 186 11.66 -16.03 -4.92
C PRO A 186 11.06 -16.99 -3.89
N ARG A 187 11.83 -17.32 -2.84
CA ARG A 187 11.46 -18.30 -1.80
C ARG A 187 11.31 -17.70 -0.40
N ASP A 188 11.07 -16.40 -0.31
CA ASP A 188 10.93 -15.68 0.96
C ASP A 188 9.65 -14.83 1.00
N THR A 189 9.12 -14.48 2.16
CA THR A 189 7.95 -13.59 2.30
C THR A 189 8.29 -12.11 2.12
N HIS A 190 9.56 -11.72 2.23
CA HIS A 190 10.00 -10.33 2.26
C HIS A 190 10.42 -9.79 0.89
N TRP A 191 10.30 -8.46 0.77
CA TRP A 191 10.77 -7.70 -0.39
C TRP A 191 12.29 -7.77 -0.60
N ASP A 192 12.70 -7.58 -1.84
CA ASP A 192 14.10 -7.48 -2.28
C ASP A 192 14.79 -6.21 -1.73
N PRO A 193 16.10 -6.23 -1.43
CA PRO A 193 16.81 -5.10 -0.83
C PRO A 193 16.80 -3.83 -1.69
N ALA A 194 16.95 -3.96 -3.02
CA ALA A 194 16.92 -2.80 -3.89
C ALA A 194 15.52 -2.16 -3.92
N THR A 195 14.47 -2.97 -3.74
CA THR A 195 13.08 -2.50 -3.54
C THR A 195 12.94 -1.78 -2.21
N MET A 196 13.38 -2.36 -1.09
CA MET A 196 13.38 -1.72 0.22
C MET A 196 14.11 -0.37 0.21
N ALA A 197 15.33 -0.32 -0.32
CA ALA A 197 16.14 0.90 -0.39
C ALA A 197 15.48 2.01 -1.24
N ARG A 198 14.76 1.64 -2.32
CA ARG A 198 13.96 2.60 -3.11
C ARG A 198 12.76 3.11 -2.32
N THR A 199 12.04 2.23 -1.61
CA THR A 199 10.90 2.62 -0.76
C THR A 199 11.34 3.55 0.35
N ALA A 200 12.46 3.27 1.01
CA ALA A 200 12.99 4.09 2.10
C ALA A 200 13.33 5.52 1.63
N ARG A 201 13.89 5.65 0.41
CA ARG A 201 14.10 6.96 -0.25
C ARG A 201 12.78 7.69 -0.57
N SER A 202 11.74 6.96 -0.95
CA SER A 202 10.41 7.53 -1.22
C SER A 202 9.73 8.01 0.07
N VAL A 203 9.77 7.20 1.13
CA VAL A 203 9.23 7.53 2.46
C VAL A 203 10.00 8.66 3.12
N ALA A 204 11.33 8.68 3.02
CA ALA A 204 12.15 9.82 3.46
C ALA A 204 11.69 11.13 2.82
N LYS A 205 11.44 11.11 1.50
CA LYS A 205 10.97 12.30 0.79
C LYS A 205 9.56 12.72 1.24
N LEU A 206 8.69 11.77 1.55
CA LEU A 206 7.37 12.03 2.12
C LEU A 206 7.49 12.70 3.50
N VAL A 207 8.31 12.16 4.39
CA VAL A 207 8.61 12.72 5.72
C VAL A 207 9.16 14.14 5.63
N GLU A 208 10.14 14.41 4.76
CA GLU A 208 10.64 15.77 4.51
C GLU A 208 9.54 16.74 4.06
N VAL A 209 8.67 16.31 3.14
CA VAL A 209 7.57 17.12 2.62
C VAL A 209 6.52 17.42 3.71
N ARG A 210 6.21 16.44 4.57
CA ARG A 210 5.27 16.60 5.69
C ARG A 210 5.80 17.56 6.75
N LEU A 211 7.07 17.44 7.13
CA LEU A 211 7.71 18.39 8.04
C LEU A 211 7.74 19.81 7.46
N ALA A 212 8.20 19.97 6.22
CA ALA A 212 8.26 21.26 5.56
C ALA A 212 6.88 21.94 5.43
N ALA A 213 5.81 21.17 5.21
CA ALA A 213 4.43 21.67 5.16
C ALA A 213 3.94 22.26 6.49
N LYS A 214 4.54 21.87 7.63
CA LYS A 214 4.28 22.46 8.95
C LYS A 214 5.20 23.65 9.29
N GLY A 215 6.12 24.02 8.40
CA GLY A 215 7.21 24.95 8.70
C GLY A 215 8.32 24.33 9.56
N ASP A 216 8.28 23.02 9.77
CA ASP A 216 9.27 22.23 10.49
C ASP A 216 10.38 21.73 9.57
N ALA A 217 11.51 21.35 10.18
CA ALA A 217 12.58 20.64 9.51
C ALA A 217 13.30 19.70 10.49
N LEU A 218 13.97 18.68 9.95
CA LEU A 218 14.92 17.87 10.71
C LEU A 218 16.16 18.72 11.06
N VAL A 219 16.36 18.92 12.35
CA VAL A 219 17.45 19.66 12.98
C VAL A 219 18.67 18.76 13.14
N ALA A 220 18.48 17.51 13.55
CA ALA A 220 19.54 16.53 13.71
C ALA A 220 20.00 16.01 12.33
N ARG A 221 21.17 16.49 11.86
CA ARG A 221 21.75 16.10 10.57
C ARG A 221 22.91 15.13 10.72
N ARG A 222 22.79 13.96 10.08
CA ARG A 222 23.82 12.91 10.02
C ARG A 222 24.09 12.55 8.56
N THR A 223 25.33 12.20 8.25
CA THR A 223 25.73 11.90 6.86
C THR A 223 26.05 10.43 6.77
N TRP A 224 25.24 9.70 6.01
CA TRP A 224 25.37 8.27 5.81
C TRP A 224 25.93 7.98 4.41
N THR A 225 26.55 6.81 4.24
CA THR A 225 27.01 6.29 2.94
C THR A 225 26.67 4.81 2.82
N THR A 226 26.56 4.30 1.60
CA THR A 226 26.37 2.87 1.33
C THR A 226 27.68 2.18 0.96
N GLU A 227 27.77 0.89 1.30
CA GLU A 227 28.84 -0.03 0.96
C GLU A 227 28.24 -1.30 0.32
N PRO A 228 28.81 -1.85 -0.76
CA PRO A 228 28.36 -3.13 -1.30
C PRO A 228 28.60 -4.29 -0.33
N ALA A 229 27.58 -5.11 -0.09
CA ALA A 229 27.63 -6.37 0.63
C ALA A 229 26.82 -7.43 -0.11
N SER A 230 26.87 -8.69 0.34
CA SER A 230 26.03 -9.77 -0.20
C SER A 230 25.74 -10.82 0.88
N ALA A 231 24.61 -11.51 0.77
CA ALA A 231 24.20 -12.60 1.65
C ALA A 231 23.66 -13.79 0.85
N ALA A 232 23.79 -15.00 1.41
CA ALA A 232 23.27 -16.24 0.82
C ALA A 232 22.03 -16.70 1.59
N VAL A 233 20.86 -16.55 0.99
CA VAL A 233 19.54 -16.66 1.62
C VAL A 233 18.81 -17.91 1.13
N VAL A 234 18.40 -18.80 2.04
CA VAL A 234 17.55 -19.96 1.71
C VAL A 234 16.13 -19.47 1.45
N GLY A 235 15.62 -18.59 2.32
CA GLY A 235 14.30 -17.96 2.26
C GLY A 235 13.28 -18.64 3.17
N ASP A 236 12.55 -17.85 3.97
CA ASP A 236 11.67 -18.33 5.03
C ASP A 236 10.61 -19.33 4.53
N LEU A 237 10.01 -19.14 3.36
CA LEU A 237 9.00 -20.03 2.77
C LEU A 237 9.58 -21.40 2.40
N ALA A 238 10.86 -21.48 2.04
CA ALA A 238 11.52 -22.77 1.81
C ALA A 238 11.70 -23.55 3.12
N THR A 239 11.90 -22.85 4.24
CA THR A 239 11.91 -23.43 5.59
C THR A 239 10.50 -23.81 6.06
N MET A 240 9.48 -23.00 5.76
CA MET A 240 8.07 -23.28 6.08
C MET A 240 7.52 -24.54 5.40
N LEU A 241 8.11 -25.02 4.30
CA LEU A 241 7.79 -26.32 3.70
C LEU A 241 8.18 -27.54 4.56
N ARG A 242 8.93 -27.36 5.67
CA ARG A 242 9.30 -28.42 6.63
C ARG A 242 9.82 -29.71 5.97
N LEU A 243 10.63 -29.56 4.92
CA LEU A 243 11.25 -30.69 4.21
C LEU A 243 12.28 -31.41 5.10
N PRO A 244 12.59 -32.70 4.85
CA PRO A 244 13.65 -33.40 5.56
C PRO A 244 15.00 -32.69 5.39
N GLU A 245 15.82 -32.71 6.43
CA GLU A 245 17.12 -32.04 6.45
C GLU A 245 17.99 -32.44 5.24
N GLY A 246 18.54 -31.45 4.54
CA GLY A 246 19.36 -31.64 3.34
C GLY A 246 18.59 -32.01 2.07
N LEU A 247 17.25 -31.98 2.07
CA LEU A 247 16.39 -32.36 0.95
C LEU A 247 15.67 -31.17 0.28
N THR A 248 16.24 -29.97 0.37
CA THR A 248 15.75 -28.78 -0.34
C THR A 248 16.09 -28.86 -1.85
N PRO A 249 15.13 -28.65 -2.77
CA PRO A 249 15.41 -28.72 -4.21
C PRO A 249 16.24 -27.56 -4.77
N TRP A 250 16.43 -26.48 -4.01
CA TRP A 250 17.04 -25.25 -4.47
C TRP A 250 18.30 -24.88 -3.66
N ALA A 251 19.31 -24.34 -4.34
CA ALA A 251 20.45 -23.70 -3.68
C ALA A 251 20.06 -22.34 -3.07
N PRO A 252 20.77 -21.84 -2.05
CA PRO A 252 20.62 -20.48 -1.54
C PRO A 252 20.66 -19.43 -2.66
N MET A 253 19.87 -18.36 -2.50
CA MET A 253 19.85 -17.19 -3.36
C MET A 253 20.98 -16.26 -2.91
N GLU A 254 21.90 -15.90 -3.79
CA GLU A 254 22.84 -14.80 -3.53
C GLU A 254 22.09 -13.47 -3.72
N VAL A 255 22.13 -12.62 -2.70
CA VAL A 255 21.39 -11.35 -2.63
C VAL A 255 22.40 -10.21 -2.48
N ASP A 256 22.37 -9.24 -3.40
CA ASP A 256 23.20 -8.03 -3.36
C ASP A 256 22.60 -6.98 -2.41
N LEU A 257 23.44 -6.39 -1.54
CA LEU A 257 23.02 -5.51 -0.43
C LEU A 257 23.79 -4.17 -0.44
N GLU A 258 23.13 -3.09 -0.03
CA GLU A 258 23.71 -1.75 0.13
C GLU A 258 23.83 -1.40 1.63
N ARG A 259 24.82 -1.95 2.34
CA ARG A 259 25.01 -1.70 3.78
C ARG A 259 25.18 -0.20 4.07
N VAL A 260 24.45 0.35 5.03
CA VAL A 260 24.53 1.75 5.44
C VAL A 260 25.48 1.94 6.62
N VAL A 261 26.40 2.88 6.50
CA VAL A 261 27.33 3.28 7.57
C VAL A 261 27.42 4.81 7.70
N ASP A 262 27.77 5.32 8.88
CA ASP A 262 28.03 6.74 9.08
C ASP A 262 29.29 7.16 8.31
N ALA A 263 29.16 8.16 7.43
CA ALA A 263 30.19 8.54 6.47
C ALA A 263 31.42 9.24 7.10
N ARG A 264 31.42 9.49 8.42
CA ARG A 264 32.55 10.11 9.14
C ARG A 264 33.34 9.10 9.96
N SER A 265 32.64 8.16 10.58
CA SER A 265 33.19 7.17 11.51
C SER A 265 33.34 5.77 10.92
N GLY A 266 32.57 5.44 9.87
CA GLY A 266 32.45 4.09 9.34
C GLY A 266 31.69 3.12 10.26
N ALA A 267 31.03 3.63 11.31
CA ALA A 267 30.17 2.83 12.17
C ALA A 267 28.90 2.39 11.43
N ALA A 268 28.42 1.17 11.70
CA ALA A 268 27.11 0.73 11.22
C ALA A 268 25.99 1.65 11.73
N PHE A 269 24.88 1.71 11.02
CA PHE A 269 23.66 2.31 11.54
C PHE A 269 23.20 1.59 12.82
N ALA A 270 22.72 2.37 13.78
CA ALA A 270 21.97 1.89 14.94
C ALA A 270 20.79 2.86 15.18
N PRO A 271 19.62 2.38 15.62
CA PRO A 271 18.50 3.25 15.98
C PRO A 271 18.88 4.26 17.08
N GLU A 272 18.50 5.53 16.89
CA GLU A 272 18.86 6.61 17.81
C GLU A 272 17.63 7.09 18.59
N ARG A 273 17.54 6.75 19.88
CA ARG A 273 16.44 7.19 20.75
C ARG A 273 16.33 8.72 20.81
N GLY A 274 15.09 9.21 20.77
CA GLY A 274 14.80 10.65 20.74
C GLY A 274 15.02 11.32 19.37
N ALA A 275 15.24 10.55 18.30
CA ALA A 275 15.28 11.08 16.95
C ALA A 275 13.95 11.74 16.54
N GLU A 276 14.04 12.74 15.66
CA GLU A 276 12.88 13.47 15.13
C GLU A 276 11.97 12.59 14.22
N VAL A 277 12.44 11.40 13.83
CA VAL A 277 11.69 10.39 13.08
C VAL A 277 11.77 9.04 13.79
N LEU A 278 10.61 8.48 14.12
CA LEU A 278 10.45 7.13 14.66
C LEU A 278 9.82 6.22 13.60
N LEU A 279 10.41 5.05 13.34
CA LEU A 279 9.90 4.02 12.44
C LEU A 279 9.29 2.87 13.23
N LEU A 280 7.98 2.64 13.09
CA LEU A 280 7.30 1.42 13.48
C LEU A 280 7.30 0.43 12.28
N GLY A 281 7.43 -0.88 12.49
CA GLY A 281 7.49 -1.85 11.38
C GLY A 281 7.29 -3.32 11.76
N ASP A 282 7.25 -4.20 10.75
CA ASP A 282 7.23 -5.66 10.92
C ASP A 282 8.56 -6.32 10.48
N SER A 283 8.60 -7.65 10.28
CA SER A 283 9.81 -8.35 9.78
C SER A 283 10.33 -7.80 8.45
N SER A 284 9.46 -7.23 7.60
CA SER A 284 9.83 -6.55 6.35
C SER A 284 10.66 -5.28 6.60
N THR A 285 10.60 -4.68 7.78
CA THR A 285 11.53 -3.61 8.19
C THR A 285 12.89 -4.16 8.63
N LEU A 286 12.92 -5.34 9.25
CA LEU A 286 14.10 -5.94 9.88
C LEU A 286 14.93 -6.90 9.00
N VAL A 287 14.38 -7.48 7.94
CA VAL A 287 15.00 -8.61 7.19
C VAL A 287 16.45 -8.39 6.73
N PHE A 288 16.87 -7.15 6.45
CA PHE A 288 18.26 -6.81 6.10
C PHE A 288 19.00 -6.01 7.20
N SER A 289 18.36 -5.71 8.32
CA SER A 289 18.97 -5.19 9.55
C SER A 289 19.47 -6.30 10.46
N ASP A 290 18.60 -7.29 10.70
CA ASP A 290 18.72 -8.24 11.79
C ASP A 290 19.40 -9.53 11.32
N ALA A 291 20.61 -9.80 11.83
CA ALA A 291 21.45 -10.93 11.41
C ALA A 291 20.77 -12.31 11.60
N ARG A 292 19.70 -12.33 12.40
CA ARG A 292 18.78 -13.42 12.67
C ARG A 292 17.97 -13.85 11.43
N LEU A 293 17.51 -12.90 10.62
CA LEU A 293 16.61 -13.15 9.46
C LEU A 293 17.35 -13.52 8.17
N GLU A 294 18.34 -14.41 8.24
CA GLU A 294 19.25 -14.90 7.17
C GLU A 294 20.09 -13.84 6.40
N ALA A 295 19.64 -12.59 6.31
CA ALA A 295 20.18 -11.56 5.40
C ALA A 295 20.57 -10.24 6.09
N GLY A 296 20.57 -10.20 7.43
CA GLY A 296 20.89 -8.98 8.19
C GLY A 296 22.35 -8.56 8.12
N THR A 297 22.63 -7.53 7.31
CA THR A 297 23.98 -6.94 7.18
C THR A 297 24.00 -5.42 7.40
N GLY A 298 22.96 -4.83 8.00
CA GLY A 298 22.84 -3.38 8.15
C GLY A 298 22.40 -2.67 6.85
N ALA A 299 21.48 -3.28 6.10
CA ALA A 299 20.89 -2.76 4.86
C ALA A 299 19.35 -2.73 4.92
N GLY A 300 18.78 -2.65 6.13
CA GLY A 300 17.35 -2.65 6.37
C GLY A 300 16.62 -1.33 6.09
N PHE A 301 15.33 -1.30 6.45
CA PHE A 301 14.45 -0.21 6.04
C PHE A 301 14.73 1.06 6.86
N GLY A 302 15.06 0.91 8.15
CA GLY A 302 15.48 2.01 9.02
C GLY A 302 16.81 2.63 8.59
N GLU A 303 17.78 1.79 8.22
CA GLU A 303 19.09 2.16 7.69
C GLU A 303 18.96 3.04 6.44
N HIS A 304 18.21 2.55 5.45
CA HIS A 304 18.02 3.29 4.21
C HIS A 304 17.14 4.54 4.38
N LEU A 305 16.22 4.54 5.36
CA LEU A 305 15.40 5.71 5.69
C LEU A 305 16.26 6.81 6.33
N ALA A 306 17.12 6.46 7.30
CA ALA A 306 18.09 7.37 7.91
C ALA A 306 19.07 7.94 6.87
N ALA A 307 19.58 7.07 5.98
CA ALA A 307 20.45 7.47 4.87
C ALA A 307 19.79 8.47 3.93
N ALA A 308 18.52 8.25 3.59
CA ALA A 308 17.78 9.10 2.67
C ALA A 308 17.32 10.42 3.30
N LEU A 309 17.02 10.46 4.60
CA LEU A 309 16.70 11.68 5.36
C LEU A 309 17.94 12.53 5.66
N GLY A 310 19.13 11.90 5.72
CA GLY A 310 20.33 12.56 6.23
C GLY A 310 20.20 12.95 7.71
N ALA A 311 19.54 12.08 8.48
CA ALA A 311 19.19 12.29 9.88
C ALA A 311 19.26 10.96 10.67
N PRO A 312 19.34 11.02 12.01
CA PRO A 312 18.99 9.90 12.90
C PRO A 312 17.56 9.40 12.69
N VAL A 313 17.34 8.10 12.93
CA VAL A 313 16.01 7.46 12.96
C VAL A 313 15.97 6.51 14.16
N ASP A 314 14.87 6.55 14.91
CA ASP A 314 14.54 5.57 15.96
C ASP A 314 13.68 4.45 15.34
N VAL A 315 13.70 3.22 15.87
CA VAL A 315 13.02 2.06 15.26
C VAL A 315 12.37 1.16 16.32
N ILE A 316 11.07 0.89 16.18
CA ILE A 316 10.32 -0.18 16.85
C ILE A 316 9.75 -1.10 15.76
N ALA A 317 10.50 -2.12 15.35
CA ALA A 317 10.01 -3.09 14.37
C ALA A 317 9.98 -4.49 14.98
N LEU A 318 8.89 -5.22 14.78
CA LEU A 318 8.66 -6.54 15.39
C LEU A 318 8.62 -7.60 14.29
N ALA A 319 9.59 -8.53 14.28
CA ALA A 319 9.53 -9.66 13.35
C ALA A 319 8.21 -10.42 13.54
N GLY A 320 7.46 -10.71 12.46
CA GLY A 320 6.11 -11.32 12.52
C GLY A 320 5.01 -10.51 13.24
N GLY A 321 5.32 -9.35 13.84
CA GLY A 321 4.42 -8.62 14.72
C GLY A 321 3.26 -7.97 13.99
N SER A 322 2.08 -7.97 14.63
CA SER A 322 0.86 -7.40 14.04
C SER A 322 0.82 -5.87 14.07
N ALA A 323 -0.07 -5.30 13.25
CA ALA A 323 -0.46 -3.88 13.27
C ALA A 323 -0.93 -3.33 14.65
N ARG A 324 -1.13 -4.18 15.66
CA ARG A 324 -1.39 -3.78 17.05
C ARG A 324 -0.11 -3.69 17.89
N ALA A 325 0.73 -4.70 17.84
CA ALA A 325 1.83 -4.88 18.80
C ALA A 325 2.84 -3.72 18.81
N VAL A 326 3.19 -3.16 17.64
CA VAL A 326 4.08 -1.99 17.54
C VAL A 326 3.49 -0.72 18.17
N ARG A 327 2.17 -0.53 18.11
CA ARG A 327 1.47 0.60 18.73
C ARG A 327 1.40 0.45 20.25
N GLU A 328 1.23 -0.77 20.74
CA GLU A 328 1.30 -1.05 22.18
C GLU A 328 2.71 -0.84 22.74
N THR A 329 3.75 -1.27 22.02
CA THR A 329 5.14 -1.01 22.43
C THR A 329 5.44 0.49 22.46
N LEU A 330 4.92 1.28 21.50
CA LEU A 330 4.98 2.74 21.57
C LEU A 330 4.20 3.30 22.78
N ALA A 331 2.99 2.80 23.06
CA ALA A 331 2.19 3.26 24.20
C ALA A 331 2.87 3.02 25.56
N ARG A 332 3.68 1.96 25.65
CA ARG A 332 4.49 1.59 26.82
C ARG A 332 5.82 2.35 26.96
N ARG A 333 6.27 3.12 25.96
CA ARG A 333 7.55 3.84 26.01
C ARG A 333 7.57 4.93 27.09
N ALA A 334 8.52 4.82 28.02
CA ALA A 334 8.85 5.80 29.07
C ALA A 334 8.95 7.26 28.57
N ASP A 335 9.72 7.46 27.52
CA ASP A 335 9.92 8.72 26.81
C ASP A 335 8.78 9.04 25.81
N GLY A 336 7.92 8.06 25.54
CA GLY A 336 6.76 8.14 24.65
C GLY A 336 7.15 8.57 23.24
N LEU A 337 6.98 9.87 22.99
CA LEU A 337 7.23 10.54 21.71
C LEU A 337 8.12 11.78 21.87
N ALA A 338 8.91 11.85 22.96
CA ALA A 338 9.79 12.98 23.22
C ALA A 338 10.80 13.17 22.07
N GLY A 339 10.77 14.36 21.44
CA GLY A 339 11.62 14.71 20.30
C GLY A 339 11.11 14.27 18.94
N ALA A 340 10.22 13.26 18.87
CA ALA A 340 9.64 12.79 17.62
C ALA A 340 8.73 13.85 16.97
N LYS A 341 8.92 14.10 15.68
CA LYS A 341 8.05 14.96 14.86
C LYS A 341 7.22 14.15 13.86
N VAL A 342 7.75 13.00 13.42
CA VAL A 342 7.03 12.05 12.56
C VAL A 342 7.22 10.62 13.07
N VAL A 343 6.12 9.88 13.15
CA VAL A 343 6.09 8.42 13.22
C VAL A 343 5.83 7.88 11.82
N VAL A 344 6.80 7.20 11.23
CA VAL A 344 6.62 6.36 10.05
C VAL A 344 6.14 4.99 10.54
N TRP A 345 5.11 4.39 9.97
CA TRP A 345 4.59 3.10 10.41
C TRP A 345 4.38 2.14 9.25
N GLN A 346 5.34 1.23 9.05
CA GLN A 346 5.28 0.16 8.07
C GLN A 346 4.41 -1.00 8.55
N ILE A 347 3.55 -1.53 7.67
CA ILE A 347 2.69 -2.71 7.91
C ILE A 347 2.58 -3.56 6.66
N SER A 348 2.49 -4.89 6.78
CA SER A 348 2.12 -5.75 5.65
C SER A 348 0.61 -5.72 5.40
N MET A 349 0.19 -5.49 4.15
CA MET A 349 -1.21 -5.39 3.76
C MET A 349 -2.02 -6.68 3.97
N ARG A 350 -1.34 -7.84 4.08
CA ARG A 350 -1.98 -9.11 4.43
C ARG A 350 -2.72 -9.05 5.78
N ASP A 351 -2.24 -8.22 6.71
CA ASP A 351 -2.89 -8.00 8.01
C ASP A 351 -4.30 -7.40 7.89
N PHE A 352 -4.68 -6.80 6.75
CA PHE A 352 -6.06 -6.33 6.55
C PHE A 352 -7.07 -7.48 6.49
N ALA A 353 -6.69 -8.67 6.01
CA ALA A 353 -7.54 -9.85 5.99
C ALA A 353 -7.42 -10.72 7.26
N GLY A 354 -6.40 -10.48 8.10
CA GLY A 354 -6.12 -11.24 9.32
C GLY A 354 -7.18 -11.10 10.42
N ASP A 355 -6.84 -11.52 11.64
CA ASP A 355 -7.74 -11.40 12.80
C ASP A 355 -8.10 -9.92 13.08
N ALA A 356 -9.36 -9.67 13.48
CA ALA A 356 -9.84 -8.36 13.90
C ALA A 356 -9.06 -7.83 15.12
N SER A 357 -8.52 -8.72 15.96
CA SER A 357 -7.67 -8.38 17.10
C SER A 357 -6.40 -7.60 16.71
N LYS A 358 -5.89 -7.77 15.47
CA LYS A 358 -4.78 -6.98 14.90
C LYS A 358 -5.12 -5.49 14.75
N TRP A 359 -6.42 -5.14 14.74
CA TRP A 359 -6.95 -3.80 14.49
C TRP A 359 -7.70 -3.19 15.69
N GLU A 360 -7.48 -3.71 16.90
CA GLU A 360 -7.95 -3.07 18.11
C GLU A 360 -7.27 -1.71 18.36
N ARG A 361 -8.02 -0.80 19.00
CA ARG A 361 -7.52 0.53 19.36
C ARG A 361 -6.52 0.44 20.51
N VAL A 362 -5.53 1.31 20.47
CA VAL A 362 -4.47 1.42 21.48
C VAL A 362 -4.43 2.89 21.89
N GLU A 363 -4.55 3.13 23.20
CA GLU A 363 -4.65 4.48 23.78
C GLU A 363 -3.27 4.97 24.25
N LEU A 364 -2.69 5.93 23.52
CA LEU A 364 -1.45 6.61 23.88
C LEU A 364 -1.64 7.45 25.17
N PRO A 365 -0.71 7.38 26.14
CA PRO A 365 -0.75 8.22 27.34
C PRO A 365 -0.81 9.73 27.03
N ALA A 366 -1.55 10.48 27.86
CA ALA A 366 -2.02 11.84 27.55
C ALA A 366 -0.88 12.83 27.24
N ALA A 367 -1.13 13.81 26.37
CA ALA A 367 -0.13 14.81 25.99
C ALA A 367 0.46 15.54 27.22
N GLY A 368 1.77 15.38 27.44
CA GLY A 368 2.49 15.93 28.60
C GLY A 368 2.53 15.02 29.85
N ALA A 369 1.87 13.86 29.83
CA ALA A 369 2.14 12.76 30.75
C ALA A 369 3.10 11.76 30.06
N SER A 370 4.06 11.20 30.79
CA SER A 370 4.95 10.17 30.24
C SER A 370 4.16 8.93 29.82
N GLY A 371 4.63 8.24 28.77
CA GLY A 371 4.13 6.93 28.40
C GLY A 371 4.60 5.89 29.41
N ALA A 372 3.66 5.19 30.06
CA ALA A 372 3.89 4.56 31.36
C ALA A 372 4.47 5.53 32.43
N ARG A 373 4.44 5.14 33.71
CA ARG A 373 5.30 5.79 34.70
C ARG A 373 6.67 5.14 34.58
N VAL A 374 7.64 5.86 34.01
CA VAL A 374 9.05 5.52 34.26
C VAL A 374 9.21 5.44 35.76
N SER A 375 9.69 4.31 36.27
CA SER A 375 9.94 4.19 37.69
C SER A 375 11.12 5.08 38.07
N ASP A 376 10.89 6.00 39.00
CA ASP A 376 11.96 6.81 39.63
C ASP A 376 12.94 5.93 40.45
N GLY A 377 12.60 4.64 40.66
CA GLY A 377 13.38 3.66 41.40
C GLY A 377 14.42 2.95 40.53
N GLY A 378 15.59 2.67 41.11
CA GLY A 378 16.58 1.76 40.50
C GLY A 378 16.06 0.31 40.41
N PRO A 379 16.82 -0.60 39.78
CA PRO A 379 16.50 -2.03 39.78
C PRO A 379 16.36 -2.55 41.21
N PHE A 380 15.45 -3.49 41.41
CA PHE A 380 15.14 -4.07 42.71
C PHE A 380 15.09 -5.60 42.65
N HIS A 381 15.22 -6.25 43.80
CA HIS A 381 15.27 -7.70 43.93
C HIS A 381 14.08 -8.17 44.76
N VAL A 382 13.27 -9.07 44.21
CA VAL A 382 12.07 -9.60 44.87
C VAL A 382 12.02 -11.11 44.82
N ARG A 383 11.36 -11.67 45.83
CA ARG A 383 10.77 -13.00 45.75
C ARG A 383 9.28 -12.85 45.51
N ALA A 384 8.78 -13.42 44.42
CA ALA A 384 7.40 -13.27 43.98
C ALA A 384 6.77 -14.60 43.55
N GLU A 385 5.47 -14.72 43.77
CA GLU A 385 4.62 -15.83 43.33
C GLU A 385 3.97 -15.49 41.99
N LEU A 386 4.03 -16.41 41.03
CA LEU A 386 3.43 -16.27 39.71
C LEU A 386 1.92 -16.51 39.79
N VAL A 387 1.13 -15.48 39.47
CA VAL A 387 -0.34 -15.47 39.63
C VAL A 387 -1.03 -15.77 38.30
N GLU A 388 -0.51 -15.25 37.19
CA GLU A 388 -1.06 -15.45 35.86
C GLU A 388 0.04 -15.55 34.81
N VAL A 389 -0.16 -16.39 33.80
CA VAL A 389 0.84 -16.67 32.76
C VAL A 389 0.26 -16.50 31.35
N THR A 390 0.94 -15.72 30.53
CA THR A 390 0.75 -15.76 29.07
C THR A 390 1.17 -17.13 28.55
N ARG A 391 0.22 -17.84 27.92
CA ARG A 391 0.49 -19.09 27.20
C ARG A 391 0.98 -18.82 25.78
N ILE A 392 1.74 -19.76 25.27
CA ILE A 392 2.75 -19.54 24.23
C ILE A 392 2.53 -20.65 23.20
N PRO A 393 1.98 -20.35 22.00
CA PRO A 393 1.49 -21.38 21.05
C PRO A 393 2.55 -22.40 20.64
N SER A 394 2.21 -23.63 20.26
CA SER A 394 3.23 -24.64 19.92
C SER A 394 4.02 -24.36 18.63
N GLU A 395 3.61 -23.37 17.83
CA GLU A 395 4.31 -22.95 16.60
C GLU A 395 4.56 -21.43 16.61
N PHE A 396 5.82 -21.02 16.42
CA PHE A 396 6.24 -19.62 16.43
C PHE A 396 6.72 -19.15 15.06
N GLU A 397 6.40 -17.91 14.71
CA GLU A 397 6.94 -17.21 13.54
C GLU A 397 8.06 -16.23 13.94
N TYR A 398 8.53 -16.36 15.19
CA TYR A 398 9.35 -15.39 15.90
C TYR A 398 10.62 -16.05 16.38
N GLU A 399 11.78 -15.52 16.00
CA GLU A 399 13.05 -16.01 16.55
C GLU A 399 13.18 -15.68 18.04
N LEU A 400 12.71 -14.49 18.44
CA LEU A 400 12.75 -14.01 19.83
C LEU A 400 11.38 -13.44 20.22
N CYS A 401 10.84 -13.89 21.36
CA CYS A 401 9.57 -13.39 21.89
C CYS A 401 9.61 -13.22 23.42
N LEU A 402 8.95 -12.18 23.92
CA LEU A 402 8.71 -11.91 25.34
C LEU A 402 7.27 -12.26 25.73
N GLY A 403 7.11 -13.01 26.82
CA GLY A 403 5.81 -13.28 27.44
C GLY A 403 5.68 -12.46 28.71
N ILE A 404 4.55 -11.77 28.86
CA ILE A 404 4.22 -11.03 30.10
C ILE A 404 3.50 -11.97 31.07
N HIS A 405 3.85 -11.92 32.34
CA HIS A 405 3.22 -12.70 33.41
C HIS A 405 2.92 -11.81 34.63
N GLU A 406 1.82 -12.08 35.34
CA GLU A 406 1.52 -11.38 36.60
C GLU A 406 2.18 -12.09 37.78
N TYR A 407 2.91 -11.33 38.59
CA TYR A 407 3.53 -11.76 39.84
C TYR A 407 3.01 -10.98 41.04
N ARG A 408 2.84 -11.68 42.17
CA ARG A 408 2.58 -11.09 43.49
C ARG A 408 3.85 -11.12 44.32
N VAL A 409 4.33 -9.96 44.75
CA VAL A 409 5.49 -9.85 45.65
C VAL A 409 5.18 -10.54 46.98
N LEU A 410 6.02 -11.49 47.38
CA LEU A 410 6.00 -12.13 48.70
C LEU A 410 6.98 -11.43 49.65
N GLU A 411 8.15 -11.05 49.14
CA GLU A 411 9.24 -10.43 49.90
C GLU A 411 10.08 -9.53 48.98
N VAL A 412 10.44 -8.33 49.45
CA VAL A 412 11.44 -7.46 48.78
C VAL A 412 12.79 -7.74 49.43
N LEU A 413 13.74 -8.21 48.62
CA LEU A 413 15.07 -8.65 49.05
C LEU A 413 16.12 -7.53 48.95
N ASP A 414 16.01 -6.65 47.95
CA ASP A 414 16.81 -5.43 47.79
C ASP A 414 16.04 -4.38 46.95
N GLY A 415 16.43 -3.11 47.04
CA GLY A 415 15.79 -2.00 46.32
C GLY A 415 14.39 -1.63 46.85
N ALA A 416 13.58 -1.02 45.98
CA ALA A 416 12.23 -0.53 46.32
C ALA A 416 11.21 -0.96 45.25
N ALA A 417 10.60 -2.13 45.45
CA ALA A 417 9.51 -2.62 44.61
C ALA A 417 8.24 -1.75 44.76
N PRO A 418 7.43 -1.58 43.70
CA PRO A 418 6.16 -0.85 43.78
C PRO A 418 5.08 -1.64 44.53
N ASP A 419 4.11 -0.91 45.10
CA ASP A 419 2.91 -1.52 45.72
C ASP A 419 1.94 -2.02 44.64
N GLY A 420 1.65 -3.33 44.62
CA GLY A 420 0.65 -3.94 43.74
C GLY A 420 1.10 -5.26 43.10
N PRO A 421 0.35 -5.77 42.10
CA PRO A 421 0.85 -6.79 41.19
C PRO A 421 2.01 -6.26 40.34
N LEU A 422 2.92 -7.15 39.93
CA LEU A 422 4.02 -6.87 39.01
C LEU A 422 3.77 -7.62 37.70
N TRP A 423 3.70 -6.90 36.58
CA TRP A 423 3.77 -7.51 35.26
C TRP A 423 5.24 -7.66 34.88
N VAL A 424 5.70 -8.89 34.69
CA VAL A 424 7.11 -9.21 34.39
C VAL A 424 7.21 -9.85 33.02
N ALA A 425 8.06 -9.27 32.16
CA ALA A 425 8.40 -9.79 30.86
C ALA A 425 9.57 -10.78 30.94
N HIS A 426 9.40 -11.93 30.29
CA HIS A 426 10.40 -12.99 30.20
C HIS A 426 10.64 -13.40 28.76
N THR A 427 11.90 -13.62 28.37
CA THR A 427 12.22 -14.28 27.09
C THR A 427 11.70 -15.71 27.10
N VAL A 428 10.71 -15.96 26.25
CA VAL A 428 9.91 -17.20 26.22
C VAL A 428 10.08 -17.98 24.91
N VAL A 429 10.46 -17.30 23.83
CA VAL A 429 10.97 -17.93 22.60
C VAL A 429 12.32 -17.30 22.30
N GLU A 430 13.32 -18.10 21.93
CA GLU A 430 14.66 -17.71 21.53
C GLU A 430 15.18 -18.74 20.51
N ASP A 431 15.83 -18.31 19.44
CA ASP A 431 16.24 -19.14 18.29
C ASP A 431 15.08 -19.97 17.67
N PHE A 432 13.86 -19.40 17.64
CA PHE A 432 12.58 -20.04 17.24
C PHE A 432 12.11 -21.21 18.15
N GLU A 433 12.81 -21.49 19.25
CA GLU A 433 12.50 -22.56 20.20
C GLU A 433 11.94 -21.98 21.51
N PRO A 434 10.98 -22.66 22.18
CA PRO A 434 10.48 -22.22 23.48
C PRO A 434 11.56 -22.36 24.56
N THR A 435 11.83 -21.27 25.30
CA THR A 435 12.77 -21.30 26.43
C THR A 435 12.15 -21.99 27.64
N ALA A 436 12.97 -22.34 28.64
CA ALA A 436 12.49 -22.86 29.92
C ALA A 436 11.45 -21.95 30.63
N LYS A 437 11.37 -20.66 30.28
CA LYS A 437 10.40 -19.71 30.84
C LYS A 437 9.01 -19.83 30.20
N ALA A 438 8.91 -20.43 29.01
CA ALA A 438 7.61 -20.73 28.40
C ALA A 438 6.81 -21.81 29.15
N GLY A 439 7.48 -22.65 29.94
CA GLY A 439 6.87 -23.72 30.73
C GLY A 439 6.36 -23.30 32.12
N TYR A 440 6.46 -22.02 32.50
CA TYR A 440 6.10 -21.55 33.84
C TYR A 440 4.62 -21.81 34.18
N GLN A 441 4.35 -22.13 35.45
CA GLN A 441 3.04 -22.49 35.98
C GLN A 441 2.56 -21.47 37.03
N VAL A 442 1.24 -21.25 37.09
CA VAL A 442 0.63 -20.47 38.18
C VAL A 442 0.92 -21.15 39.54
N GLY A 443 1.47 -20.38 40.48
CA GLY A 443 1.95 -20.85 41.78
C GLY A 443 3.47 -21.06 41.87
N ASP A 444 4.21 -20.95 40.75
CA ASP A 444 5.68 -20.95 40.79
C ASP A 444 6.20 -19.74 41.57
N VAL A 445 7.28 -19.92 42.34
CA VAL A 445 7.88 -18.84 43.16
C VAL A 445 9.29 -18.56 42.67
N HIS A 446 9.49 -17.36 42.14
CA HIS A 446 10.75 -16.93 41.55
C HIS A 446 11.44 -15.85 42.40
N GLU A 447 12.76 -15.87 42.36
CA GLU A 447 13.65 -14.83 42.89
C GLU A 447 14.17 -14.05 41.68
N LEU A 448 13.78 -12.78 41.58
CA LEU A 448 13.86 -11.97 40.36
C LEU A 448 14.54 -10.63 40.65
N TRP A 449 15.64 -10.37 39.93
CA TRP A 449 16.15 -9.01 39.75
C TRP A 449 15.36 -8.36 38.64
N LEU A 450 14.67 -7.27 38.98
CA LEU A 450 13.73 -6.58 38.11
C LEU A 450 14.23 -5.15 37.85
N GLU A 451 14.31 -4.81 36.57
CA GLU A 451 14.47 -3.44 36.09
C GLU A 451 13.26 -3.05 35.24
N ASP A 452 12.97 -1.76 35.17
CA ASP A 452 11.91 -1.19 34.34
C ASP A 452 12.20 -1.52 32.87
N VAL A 453 11.28 -2.22 32.18
CA VAL A 453 11.55 -2.68 30.80
C VAL A 453 11.76 -1.51 29.84
N ALA A 454 11.27 -0.32 30.17
CA ALA A 454 11.49 0.86 29.35
C ALA A 454 12.96 1.34 29.31
N ARG A 455 13.84 0.78 30.16
CA ARG A 455 15.31 0.95 30.08
C ARG A 455 15.99 -0.03 29.12
N HIS A 456 15.29 -1.08 28.70
CA HIS A 456 15.79 -2.12 27.80
C HIS A 456 15.40 -1.80 26.34
N HIS A 457 16.03 -0.78 25.77
CA HIS A 457 15.77 -0.35 24.39
C HIS A 457 16.01 -1.47 23.35
N ASP A 458 16.87 -2.44 23.66
CA ASP A 458 17.15 -3.61 22.82
C ASP A 458 16.00 -4.64 22.75
N LEU A 459 14.99 -4.51 23.61
CA LEU A 459 13.83 -5.41 23.67
C LEU A 459 12.59 -4.87 22.94
N GLU A 460 12.61 -3.62 22.45
CA GLU A 460 11.45 -3.03 21.77
C GLU A 460 11.18 -3.59 20.39
N SER A 461 12.23 -4.10 19.73
CA SER A 461 12.12 -4.85 18.47
C SER A 461 11.84 -6.35 18.66
N THR A 462 11.65 -6.79 19.91
CA THR A 462 11.30 -8.19 20.23
C THR A 462 9.79 -8.33 20.30
N SER A 463 9.22 -9.37 19.68
CA SER A 463 7.77 -9.57 19.67
C SER A 463 7.23 -9.90 21.07
N TRP A 464 6.02 -9.42 21.38
CA TRP A 464 5.42 -9.55 22.71
C TRP A 464 4.14 -10.39 22.64
N MET A 465 3.94 -11.23 23.65
CA MET A 465 2.64 -11.84 23.95
C MET A 465 2.19 -11.42 25.34
N ASP A 466 0.93 -11.00 25.44
CA ASP A 466 0.26 -10.69 26.70
C ASP A 466 -1.16 -11.25 26.65
N ALA A 467 -1.46 -12.19 27.55
CA ALA A 467 -2.80 -12.70 27.77
C ALA A 467 -3.40 -12.23 29.12
N THR A 468 -2.69 -11.40 29.90
CA THR A 468 -2.89 -11.23 31.35
C THR A 468 -3.85 -10.10 31.75
N GLU A 469 -4.82 -9.75 30.88
CA GLU A 469 -5.70 -8.57 31.00
C GLU A 469 -4.96 -7.29 31.48
N SER A 470 -3.68 -7.14 31.14
CA SER A 470 -2.82 -6.13 31.77
C SER A 470 -3.34 -4.71 31.49
N ASP A 471 -3.28 -3.83 32.50
CA ASP A 471 -3.57 -2.41 32.27
C ASP A 471 -2.55 -1.88 31.25
N PRO A 472 -2.96 -1.34 30.08
CA PRO A 472 -2.04 -0.81 29.08
C PRO A 472 -1.11 0.30 29.59
N ARG A 473 -1.34 0.81 30.81
CA ARG A 473 -0.55 1.84 31.51
C ARG A 473 0.30 1.28 32.66
N ALA A 474 0.29 -0.04 32.89
CA ALA A 474 1.10 -0.70 33.88
C ALA A 474 2.61 -0.57 33.57
N VAL A 475 3.43 -0.52 34.63
CA VAL A 475 4.89 -0.62 34.49
C VAL A 475 5.24 -2.09 34.36
N ILE A 476 5.84 -2.45 33.23
CA ILE A 476 6.33 -3.80 32.97
C ILE A 476 7.80 -3.86 33.40
N TRP A 477 8.13 -4.93 34.12
CA TRP A 477 9.47 -5.19 34.63
C TRP A 477 10.13 -6.26 33.77
N PHE A 478 11.44 -6.14 33.52
CA PHE A 478 12.22 -7.17 32.85
C PHE A 478 13.13 -7.88 33.85
N ALA A 479 13.19 -9.21 33.74
CA ALA A 479 14.04 -10.05 34.58
C ALA A 479 15.49 -10.03 34.07
N ILE A 480 16.37 -9.31 34.79
CA ILE A 480 17.79 -9.16 34.46
C ILE A 480 18.67 -10.16 35.23
N ASP A 481 19.80 -10.56 34.63
CA ASP A 481 20.91 -11.16 35.39
C ASP A 481 21.92 -10.07 35.75
N PRO A 482 22.09 -9.69 37.03
CA PRO A 482 23.04 -8.66 37.45
C PRO A 482 24.51 -9.03 37.21
N ASN A 483 24.80 -10.25 36.75
CA ASN A 483 26.15 -10.73 36.43
C ASN A 483 26.47 -10.72 34.93
N ALA A 484 25.49 -10.41 34.06
CA ALA A 484 25.71 -10.30 32.62
C ALA A 484 26.36 -8.96 32.25
N GLY A 485 27.39 -8.99 31.39
CA GLY A 485 28.01 -7.77 30.84
C GLY A 485 27.15 -7.09 29.77
N PRO A 486 27.44 -5.82 29.42
CA PRO A 486 26.68 -5.10 28.39
C PRO A 486 26.75 -5.78 27.02
N ARG A 487 25.59 -5.84 26.33
CA ARG A 487 25.46 -6.30 24.93
C ARG A 487 26.25 -5.38 23.97
N ALA A 488 26.76 -5.95 22.89
CA ALA A 488 27.91 -5.39 22.16
C ALA A 488 27.62 -4.26 21.15
N ASP A 489 26.36 -4.07 20.73
CA ASP A 489 26.04 -3.32 19.49
C ASP A 489 25.37 -1.94 19.69
N ALA A 490 25.41 -1.38 20.90
CA ALA A 490 24.82 -0.07 21.20
C ALA A 490 25.86 1.08 21.24
N THR A 491 26.01 1.82 20.14
CA THR A 491 26.87 3.02 20.06
C THR A 491 26.04 4.31 20.02
N ALA A 492 25.79 4.88 21.19
CA ALA A 492 25.01 6.12 21.34
C ALA A 492 25.70 7.38 20.76
N PRO A 493 24.94 8.35 20.21
CA PRO A 493 25.45 9.69 19.87
C PRO A 493 25.76 10.53 21.12
N THR A 494 26.92 11.20 21.13
CA THR A 494 27.23 12.22 22.15
C THR A 494 26.52 13.55 21.88
N ASP A 495 25.89 14.07 22.94
CA ASP A 495 25.15 15.33 23.07
C ASP A 495 25.89 16.57 22.52
N LEU A 496 25.15 17.43 21.80
CA LEU A 496 25.58 18.74 21.29
C LEU A 496 24.43 19.78 21.29
N THR A 497 23.57 19.79 22.30
CA THR A 497 22.50 20.79 22.45
C THR A 497 22.51 21.50 23.81
N ALA A 498 23.59 22.27 24.05
CA ALA A 498 23.74 23.14 25.20
C ALA A 498 24.03 24.60 24.81
N ASP A 499 23.14 25.20 24.02
CA ASP A 499 22.87 26.65 23.99
C ASP A 499 21.78 26.97 22.96
N LEU A 500 20.60 27.42 23.41
CA LEU A 500 19.77 28.50 22.84
C LEU A 500 18.34 28.49 23.43
N THR A 501 18.10 29.42 24.36
CA THR A 501 16.84 30.19 24.57
C THR A 501 15.50 29.42 24.52
N ALA A 502 14.69 29.29 25.57
CA ALA A 502 14.47 30.21 26.70
C ALA A 502 14.16 31.65 26.28
N ASP A 503 13.05 31.87 25.56
CA ASP A 503 12.17 33.02 25.76
C ASP A 503 10.79 32.85 25.08
N LEU A 504 9.79 33.61 25.54
CA LEU A 504 8.44 33.79 24.96
C LEU A 504 7.39 32.67 25.11
N ALA A 505 6.85 32.55 26.32
CA ALA A 505 5.50 32.05 26.56
C ALA A 505 4.59 33.19 27.10
N THR A 506 3.73 33.75 26.24
CA THR A 506 2.47 34.51 26.50
C THR A 506 1.94 34.96 25.12
N ASP A 507 0.67 34.79 24.73
CA ASP A 507 -0.49 35.39 25.40
C ASP A 507 -1.85 34.86 24.86
N LEU A 508 -2.89 35.01 25.70
CA LEU A 508 -4.33 35.19 25.40
C LEU A 508 -5.16 34.09 24.69
N ALA A 509 -6.09 33.53 25.46
CA ALA A 509 -7.30 32.85 24.99
C ALA A 509 -8.47 33.82 24.72
N THR A 510 -9.37 33.47 23.79
CA THR A 510 -10.81 33.84 23.83
C THR A 510 -11.66 32.87 22.99
N ASP A 511 -12.81 32.46 23.54
CA ASP A 511 -13.87 31.66 22.91
C ASP A 511 -14.90 32.56 22.18
N PRO A 512 -15.48 32.11 21.06
CA PRO A 512 -16.89 32.42 20.78
C PRO A 512 -17.72 31.26 20.18
N GLY A 513 -18.87 31.00 20.82
CA GLY A 513 -19.90 30.00 20.46
C GLY A 513 -20.62 30.06 19.09
N THR A 514 -21.39 29.00 18.86
CA THR A 514 -22.37 28.71 17.78
C THR A 514 -23.71 29.48 17.97
N PRO A 515 -24.77 29.40 17.09
CA PRO A 515 -24.95 28.85 15.72
C PRO A 515 -25.55 29.95 14.76
N PRO A 516 -26.29 29.71 13.63
CA PRO A 516 -26.70 28.50 12.86
C PRO A 516 -26.47 28.61 11.31
N GLY A 517 -27.13 27.75 10.49
CA GLY A 517 -26.98 27.67 9.02
C GLY A 517 -28.21 27.99 8.14
N THR A 518 -28.03 27.88 6.81
CA THR A 518 -29.02 28.23 5.74
C THR A 518 -28.77 27.49 4.41
N GLU A 519 -29.83 27.27 3.62
CA GLU A 519 -29.81 26.71 2.24
C GLU A 519 -29.25 27.72 1.20
N LEU A 520 -28.82 27.24 0.01
CA LEU A 520 -28.20 28.04 -1.06
C LEU A 520 -28.85 27.90 -2.45
N ASP A 521 -28.79 28.99 -3.24
CA ASP A 521 -29.40 29.21 -4.57
C ASP A 521 -28.28 29.30 -5.66
N PRO A 522 -28.53 29.02 -6.96
CA PRO A 522 -27.46 28.83 -7.95
C PRO A 522 -26.91 30.13 -8.57
N VAL A 523 -25.58 30.29 -8.54
CA VAL A 523 -24.86 31.50 -9.01
C VAL A 523 -24.33 31.32 -10.44
N ARG A 524 -24.43 32.37 -11.28
CA ARG A 524 -23.85 32.41 -12.63
C ARG A 524 -22.35 32.75 -12.60
N LEU A 525 -21.54 31.89 -13.21
CA LEU A 525 -20.09 32.09 -13.36
C LEU A 525 -19.76 33.15 -14.44
N THR A 526 -18.81 34.04 -14.17
CA THR A 526 -18.28 35.02 -15.13
C THR A 526 -17.08 34.45 -15.88
N VAL A 527 -17.24 34.20 -17.19
CA VAL A 527 -16.22 33.53 -18.03
C VAL A 527 -15.75 34.46 -19.15
N SER A 528 -14.48 34.34 -19.56
CA SER A 528 -13.92 35.19 -20.62
C SER A 528 -14.49 34.85 -22.01
N PRO A 529 -14.60 35.83 -22.94
CA PRO A 529 -15.13 35.58 -24.29
C PRO A 529 -14.36 34.53 -25.10
N ALA A 530 -13.05 34.39 -24.87
CA ALA A 530 -12.21 33.39 -25.56
C ALA A 530 -12.51 31.96 -25.06
N VAL A 531 -12.72 31.79 -23.75
CA VAL A 531 -13.09 30.50 -23.16
C VAL A 531 -14.49 30.08 -23.61
N GLU A 532 -15.46 31.01 -23.63
CA GLU A 532 -16.81 30.77 -24.12
C GLU A 532 -16.86 30.47 -25.63
N ALA A 533 -16.08 31.16 -26.46
CA ALA A 533 -16.00 30.86 -27.89
C ALA A 533 -15.49 29.43 -28.16
N ALA A 534 -14.46 28.99 -27.41
CA ALA A 534 -13.95 27.64 -27.52
C ALA A 534 -14.91 26.57 -26.96
N ARG A 535 -15.64 26.86 -25.87
CA ARG A 535 -16.72 25.98 -25.37
C ARG A 535 -17.86 25.83 -26.39
N ALA A 536 -18.24 26.91 -27.06
CA ALA A 536 -19.25 26.90 -28.11
C ALA A 536 -18.82 26.04 -29.32
N GLU A 537 -17.53 26.09 -29.70
CA GLU A 537 -17.00 25.26 -30.78
C GLU A 537 -16.92 23.77 -30.37
N THR A 538 -16.45 23.46 -29.16
CA THR A 538 -16.50 22.08 -28.62
C THR A 538 -17.94 21.55 -28.61
N ARG A 539 -18.91 22.36 -28.18
CA ARG A 539 -20.34 22.02 -28.18
C ARG A 539 -20.85 21.70 -29.60
N ARG A 540 -20.55 22.56 -30.58
CA ARG A 540 -20.94 22.38 -32.00
C ARG A 540 -20.39 21.07 -32.57
N LEU A 541 -19.11 20.78 -32.33
CA LEU A 541 -18.45 19.57 -32.81
C LEU A 541 -19.04 18.29 -32.18
N LEU A 542 -19.37 18.34 -30.88
CA LEU A 542 -20.02 17.23 -30.18
C LEU A 542 -21.45 16.99 -30.70
N GLU A 543 -22.25 18.05 -30.90
CA GLU A 543 -23.61 17.96 -31.47
C GLU A 543 -23.59 17.39 -32.90
N GLU A 544 -22.64 17.81 -33.74
CA GLU A 544 -22.44 17.25 -35.08
C GLU A 544 -22.05 15.77 -35.06
N ARG A 545 -21.18 15.36 -34.12
CA ARG A 545 -20.75 13.97 -33.93
C ARG A 545 -21.88 13.07 -33.44
N ILE A 546 -22.63 13.49 -32.42
CA ILE A 546 -23.76 12.72 -31.86
C ILE A 546 -24.81 12.49 -32.95
N ALA A 547 -25.24 13.55 -33.62
CA ALA A 547 -26.22 13.44 -34.71
C ALA A 547 -25.68 12.58 -35.88
N GLY A 548 -24.35 12.50 -36.05
CA GLY A 548 -23.71 11.55 -36.96
C GLY A 548 -23.90 10.10 -36.54
N LEU A 549 -23.56 9.77 -35.29
CA LEU A 549 -23.66 8.43 -34.71
C LEU A 549 -25.11 7.91 -34.67
N GLU A 550 -26.06 8.77 -34.31
CA GLU A 550 -27.50 8.45 -34.32
C GLU A 550 -28.02 8.13 -35.73
N ARG A 551 -27.51 8.81 -36.77
CA ARG A 551 -27.90 8.54 -38.17
C ARG A 551 -27.24 7.29 -38.75
N SER A 552 -26.05 6.92 -38.27
CA SER A 552 -25.31 5.77 -38.80
C SER A 552 -25.66 4.45 -38.10
N GLY A 553 -26.15 4.49 -36.86
CA GLY A 553 -26.44 3.28 -36.07
C GLY A 553 -25.19 2.63 -35.46
N LEU A 554 -24.00 3.21 -35.65
CA LEU A 554 -22.72 2.64 -35.20
C LEU A 554 -22.63 2.44 -33.68
N GLY A 555 -23.39 3.20 -32.89
CA GLY A 555 -23.49 3.02 -31.44
C GLY A 555 -24.24 1.74 -31.07
N ASP A 556 -25.40 1.50 -31.69
CA ASP A 556 -26.18 0.28 -31.47
C ASP A 556 -25.42 -0.96 -31.97
N GLU A 557 -24.75 -0.86 -33.13
CA GLU A 557 -23.86 -1.91 -33.64
C GLU A 557 -22.72 -2.21 -32.66
N LEU A 558 -22.07 -1.17 -32.11
CA LEU A 558 -20.99 -1.34 -31.12
C LEU A 558 -21.50 -2.02 -29.85
N VAL A 559 -22.63 -1.58 -29.29
CA VAL A 559 -23.18 -2.15 -28.06
C VAL A 559 -23.66 -3.59 -28.26
N ALA A 560 -24.27 -3.89 -29.41
CA ALA A 560 -24.66 -5.25 -29.80
C ALA A 560 -23.42 -6.15 -29.92
N SER A 561 -22.38 -5.71 -30.63
CA SER A 561 -21.12 -6.44 -30.78
C SER A 561 -20.43 -6.71 -29.44
N VAL A 562 -20.25 -5.67 -28.62
CA VAL A 562 -19.67 -5.77 -27.27
C VAL A 562 -20.44 -6.76 -26.41
N SER A 563 -21.78 -6.74 -26.48
CA SER A 563 -22.63 -7.68 -25.74
C SER A 563 -22.51 -9.10 -26.26
N GLU A 564 -22.54 -9.31 -27.58
CA GLU A 564 -22.32 -10.61 -28.23
C GLU A 564 -20.99 -11.24 -27.78
N GLN A 565 -19.90 -10.47 -27.72
CA GLN A 565 -18.62 -10.95 -27.20
C GLN A 565 -18.70 -11.36 -25.73
N LEU A 566 -19.19 -10.46 -24.86
CA LEU A 566 -19.25 -10.69 -23.41
C LEU A 566 -20.15 -11.86 -22.99
N ASP A 567 -21.18 -12.15 -23.79
CA ASP A 567 -22.16 -13.22 -23.55
C ASP A 567 -21.76 -14.53 -24.22
N ALA A 568 -21.05 -14.50 -25.35
CA ALA A 568 -20.47 -15.70 -25.97
C ALA A 568 -19.32 -16.30 -25.14
N ALA A 569 -18.62 -15.46 -24.35
CA ALA A 569 -17.58 -15.88 -23.43
C ALA A 569 -17.77 -15.24 -22.04
N PRO A 570 -18.70 -15.76 -21.21
CA PRO A 570 -19.06 -15.15 -19.94
C PRO A 570 -17.93 -15.16 -18.90
N ASP A 571 -17.06 -16.18 -18.96
CA ASP A 571 -15.91 -16.35 -18.06
C ASP A 571 -14.60 -15.78 -18.64
N ALA A 572 -14.61 -15.28 -19.89
CA ALA A 572 -13.42 -14.73 -20.51
C ALA A 572 -13.05 -13.37 -19.92
N ILE A 573 -11.83 -13.30 -19.38
CA ILE A 573 -11.20 -12.09 -18.87
C ILE A 573 -10.64 -11.25 -20.04
N TRP A 574 -10.27 -11.89 -21.15
CA TRP A 574 -9.66 -11.26 -22.33
C TRP A 574 -10.31 -11.66 -23.65
N PHE A 575 -10.32 -10.71 -24.57
CA PHE A 575 -10.90 -10.82 -25.90
C PHE A 575 -9.85 -10.42 -26.94
N GLY A 576 -9.34 -11.42 -27.67
CA GLY A 576 -8.43 -11.18 -28.79
C GLY A 576 -9.19 -10.60 -29.97
N MET A 577 -8.88 -9.36 -30.33
CA MET A 577 -9.34 -8.67 -31.53
C MET A 577 -8.14 -8.47 -32.46
N GLY A 578 -8.32 -8.40 -33.78
CA GLY A 578 -7.21 -8.50 -34.76
C GLY A 578 -5.95 -7.67 -34.46
N GLY A 579 -4.96 -8.26 -33.77
CA GLY A 579 -3.69 -7.63 -33.37
C GLY A 579 -3.64 -6.94 -31.99
N TRP A 580 -4.66 -7.07 -31.13
CA TRP A 580 -4.76 -6.38 -29.83
C TRP A 580 -5.68 -7.15 -28.87
N ASN A 581 -5.36 -7.17 -27.57
CA ASN A 581 -6.15 -7.89 -26.56
C ASN A 581 -6.95 -6.90 -25.70
N LEU A 582 -8.28 -7.03 -25.68
CA LEU A 582 -9.21 -6.21 -24.89
C LEU A 582 -9.59 -6.90 -23.58
N GLY A 583 -9.61 -6.14 -22.48
CA GLY A 583 -10.05 -6.66 -21.18
C GLY A 583 -11.57 -6.69 -21.05
N ARG A 584 -12.12 -7.66 -20.30
CA ARG A 584 -13.55 -7.77 -19.99
C ARG A 584 -14.11 -6.49 -19.38
N ILE A 585 -13.31 -5.76 -18.59
CA ILE A 585 -13.70 -4.49 -17.96
C ILE A 585 -13.91 -3.40 -19.01
N GLU A 586 -13.07 -3.32 -20.04
CA GLU A 586 -13.18 -2.32 -21.12
C GLU A 586 -14.48 -2.51 -21.93
N LEU A 587 -14.80 -3.77 -22.26
CA LEU A 587 -16.04 -4.13 -22.94
C LEU A 587 -17.26 -3.95 -22.02
N GLY A 588 -17.16 -4.44 -20.78
CA GLY A 588 -18.23 -4.34 -19.77
C GLY A 588 -18.61 -2.91 -19.45
N PHE A 589 -17.63 -2.00 -19.48
CA PHE A 589 -17.82 -0.55 -19.40
C PHE A 589 -18.68 -0.02 -20.55
N VAL A 590 -18.29 -0.26 -21.81
CA VAL A 590 -19.05 0.20 -22.99
C VAL A 590 -20.48 -0.35 -22.97
N ARG A 591 -20.67 -1.62 -22.61
CA ARG A 591 -22.00 -2.22 -22.44
C ARG A 591 -22.81 -1.53 -21.34
N SER A 592 -22.23 -1.40 -20.13
CA SER A 592 -22.90 -0.79 -18.97
C SER A 592 -23.36 0.65 -19.26
N MET A 593 -22.51 1.43 -19.93
CA MET A 593 -22.75 2.86 -20.15
C MET A 593 -23.83 3.15 -21.19
N ASN A 594 -24.00 2.26 -22.16
CA ASN A 594 -25.02 2.41 -23.21
C ASN A 594 -26.25 1.50 -22.97
N SER A 595 -26.30 0.74 -21.87
CA SER A 595 -27.48 -0.06 -21.47
C SER A 595 -28.46 0.74 -20.60
N HIS A 596 -29.74 0.38 -20.65
CA HIS A 596 -30.77 0.99 -19.79
C HIS A 596 -30.62 0.50 -18.34
N VAL A 597 -30.94 1.36 -17.36
CA VAL A 597 -30.77 1.04 -15.93
C VAL A 597 -31.57 -0.23 -15.57
N GLY A 598 -30.88 -1.25 -15.04
CA GLY A 598 -31.50 -2.54 -14.69
C GLY A 598 -31.98 -3.38 -15.88
N GLY A 599 -31.67 -2.98 -17.12
CA GLY A 599 -32.16 -3.63 -18.34
C GLY A 599 -33.61 -3.31 -18.71
N ASP A 600 -34.22 -2.31 -18.07
CA ASP A 600 -35.61 -1.89 -18.30
C ASP A 600 -35.69 -0.84 -19.44
N PRO A 601 -36.32 -1.13 -20.59
CA PRO A 601 -36.42 -0.19 -21.71
C PRO A 601 -37.19 1.10 -21.41
N GLU A 602 -37.98 1.15 -20.33
CA GLU A 602 -38.69 2.37 -19.90
C GLU A 602 -37.83 3.26 -18.98
N ARG A 603 -36.63 2.80 -18.57
CA ARG A 603 -35.65 3.57 -17.80
C ARG A 603 -34.61 4.22 -18.72
N PRO A 604 -34.01 5.35 -18.33
CA PRO A 604 -32.93 5.96 -19.10
C PRO A 604 -31.72 5.03 -19.27
N VAL A 605 -30.94 5.29 -20.32
CA VAL A 605 -29.59 4.72 -20.50
C VAL A 605 -28.71 5.17 -19.33
N ARG A 606 -28.04 4.23 -18.66
CA ARG A 606 -27.30 4.47 -17.41
C ARG A 606 -26.29 5.62 -17.50
N GLY A 607 -25.65 5.76 -18.65
CA GLY A 607 -24.66 6.80 -18.93
C GLY A 607 -25.22 8.17 -19.36
N LEU A 608 -26.53 8.26 -19.56
CA LEU A 608 -27.25 9.44 -20.04
C LEU A 608 -28.29 9.95 -19.03
N ASP A 609 -28.36 9.30 -17.87
CA ASP A 609 -29.26 9.62 -16.75
C ASP A 609 -28.66 10.76 -15.92
N PHE A 610 -28.60 11.96 -16.51
CA PHE A 610 -27.99 13.16 -15.92
C PHE A 610 -28.86 13.87 -14.88
N ASP A 611 -30.06 13.35 -14.62
CA ASP A 611 -31.00 13.79 -13.59
C ASP A 611 -30.90 12.94 -12.30
N ASP A 612 -30.11 11.86 -12.31
CA ASP A 612 -29.85 11.02 -11.15
C ASP A 612 -28.88 11.71 -10.17
N GLU A 613 -29.27 11.83 -8.90
CA GLU A 613 -28.52 12.56 -7.87
C GLU A 613 -27.11 12.00 -7.61
N ASP A 614 -26.90 10.68 -7.80
CA ASP A 614 -25.59 10.03 -7.71
C ASP A 614 -24.81 10.10 -9.05
N HIS A 615 -25.31 10.80 -10.08
CA HIS A 615 -24.57 10.98 -11.33
C HIS A 615 -23.33 11.89 -11.10
N PRO A 616 -22.10 11.44 -11.41
CA PRO A 616 -20.86 12.14 -11.06
C PRO A 616 -20.76 13.56 -11.64
N ILE A 617 -21.53 13.88 -12.68
CA ILE A 617 -21.60 15.23 -13.26
C ILE A 617 -21.90 16.31 -12.22
N HIS A 618 -22.68 16.00 -11.17
CA HIS A 618 -22.98 16.95 -10.09
C HIS A 618 -21.75 17.29 -9.25
N ALA A 619 -20.90 16.31 -8.94
CA ALA A 619 -19.63 16.54 -8.26
C ALA A 619 -18.63 17.31 -9.15
N ILE A 620 -18.63 17.06 -10.45
CA ILE A 620 -17.76 17.75 -11.42
C ILE A 620 -18.21 19.21 -11.61
N GLU A 621 -19.52 19.45 -11.64
CA GLU A 621 -20.13 20.79 -11.63
C GLU A 621 -19.79 21.57 -10.35
N TYR A 622 -19.85 20.92 -9.19
CA TYR A 622 -19.37 21.46 -7.92
C TYR A 622 -17.90 21.89 -8.00
N TYR A 623 -16.98 21.00 -8.40
CA TYR A 623 -15.56 21.35 -8.48
C TYR A 623 -15.26 22.46 -9.51
N ALA A 624 -15.95 22.46 -10.65
CA ALA A 624 -15.84 23.52 -11.64
C ALA A 624 -16.28 24.88 -11.07
N LYS A 625 -17.38 24.91 -10.31
CA LYS A 625 -17.89 26.09 -9.62
C LYS A 625 -16.87 26.57 -8.57
N THR A 626 -16.53 25.72 -7.61
CA THR A 626 -15.65 26.03 -6.46
C THR A 626 -14.27 26.54 -6.90
N LEU A 627 -13.67 25.95 -7.94
CA LEU A 627 -12.41 26.45 -8.53
C LEU A 627 -12.60 27.80 -9.23
N SER A 628 -13.69 27.98 -9.97
CA SER A 628 -13.94 29.24 -10.71
C SER A 628 -14.23 30.44 -9.82
N GLU A 629 -14.83 30.22 -8.64
CA GLU A 629 -15.03 31.26 -7.60
C GLU A 629 -13.68 31.78 -7.07
N HIS A 630 -12.64 30.94 -7.09
CA HIS A 630 -11.24 31.29 -6.77
C HIS A 630 -10.43 31.75 -8.00
N GLY A 631 -11.07 31.94 -9.16
CA GLY A 631 -10.44 32.37 -10.40
C GLY A 631 -9.59 31.30 -11.10
N ILE A 632 -9.78 30.03 -10.75
CA ILE A 632 -9.07 28.88 -11.30
C ILE A 632 -9.96 28.19 -12.35
N THR A 633 -9.40 27.89 -13.53
CA THR A 633 -10.13 27.14 -14.57
C THR A 633 -9.97 25.64 -14.36
N LEU A 634 -11.07 24.91 -14.18
CA LEU A 634 -11.06 23.44 -14.32
C LEU A 634 -11.15 23.06 -15.80
N LEU A 635 -10.25 22.21 -16.26
CA LEU A 635 -10.26 21.62 -17.59
C LEU A 635 -10.27 20.09 -17.49
N VAL A 636 -11.39 19.47 -17.86
CA VAL A 636 -11.57 18.01 -17.81
C VAL A 636 -11.06 17.38 -19.10
N VAL A 637 -10.19 16.37 -18.99
CA VAL A 637 -9.51 15.70 -20.11
C VAL A 637 -9.73 14.18 -20.01
N PRO A 638 -10.91 13.68 -20.40
CA PRO A 638 -11.21 12.27 -20.37
C PRO A 638 -10.46 11.53 -21.48
N VAL A 639 -9.65 10.55 -21.10
CA VAL A 639 -9.01 9.62 -22.03
C VAL A 639 -10.04 8.56 -22.43
N PRO A 640 -10.47 8.50 -23.71
CA PRO A 640 -11.44 7.50 -24.16
C PRO A 640 -10.84 6.10 -24.08
N ASN A 641 -11.69 5.11 -23.86
CA ASN A 641 -11.32 3.70 -23.94
C ASN A 641 -10.93 3.33 -25.39
N ARG A 642 -10.02 2.36 -25.53
CA ARG A 642 -9.54 1.86 -26.83
C ARG A 642 -10.68 1.46 -27.77
N VAL A 643 -11.71 0.80 -27.26
CA VAL A 643 -12.92 0.38 -27.98
C VAL A 643 -13.76 1.57 -28.49
N GLN A 644 -13.80 2.67 -27.74
CA GLN A 644 -14.53 3.89 -28.13
C GLN A 644 -13.83 4.63 -29.28
N VAL A 645 -12.52 4.45 -29.45
CA VAL A 645 -11.74 5.01 -30.55
C VAL A 645 -11.65 4.05 -31.72
N GLN A 646 -11.41 2.76 -31.48
CA GLN A 646 -11.14 1.73 -32.48
C GLN A 646 -12.33 0.78 -32.69
N SER A 647 -13.56 1.29 -32.62
CA SER A 647 -14.77 0.47 -32.73
C SER A 647 -14.90 -0.28 -34.06
N ASP A 648 -14.29 0.22 -35.14
CA ASP A 648 -14.28 -0.44 -36.46
C ASP A 648 -13.42 -1.71 -36.52
N LEU A 649 -12.72 -2.03 -35.42
CA LEU A 649 -12.01 -3.29 -35.23
C LEU A 649 -12.84 -4.31 -34.41
N MET A 650 -14.03 -3.93 -33.91
CA MET A 650 -14.98 -4.86 -33.28
C MET A 650 -15.72 -5.68 -34.36
N PRO A 651 -16.03 -6.96 -34.12
CA PRO A 651 -16.84 -7.77 -35.03
C PRO A 651 -18.21 -7.12 -35.29
N ASN A 652 -18.74 -7.23 -36.49
CA ASN A 652 -20.08 -6.75 -36.85
C ASN A 652 -20.32 -5.22 -36.71
N VAL A 653 -19.29 -4.41 -36.44
CA VAL A 653 -19.39 -2.94 -36.38
C VAL A 653 -18.91 -2.31 -37.70
N GLY A 654 -19.69 -1.39 -38.25
CA GLY A 654 -19.34 -0.65 -39.46
C GLY A 654 -18.17 0.33 -39.27
N ALA A 655 -17.61 0.78 -40.39
CA ALA A 655 -16.58 1.82 -40.43
C ALA A 655 -17.07 3.04 -41.23
N ASP A 656 -17.25 4.18 -40.58
CA ASP A 656 -17.42 5.47 -41.25
C ASP A 656 -16.16 6.33 -41.02
N PRO A 657 -15.42 6.71 -42.08
CA PRO A 657 -14.25 7.58 -41.98
C PRO A 657 -14.50 8.92 -41.30
N ASN A 658 -15.75 9.39 -41.21
CA ASN A 658 -16.13 10.63 -40.54
C ASN A 658 -16.58 10.42 -39.08
N LEU A 659 -16.81 9.17 -38.66
CA LEU A 659 -17.35 8.77 -37.34
C LEU A 659 -16.61 7.53 -36.80
N LEU A 660 -15.27 7.53 -36.84
CA LEU A 660 -14.43 6.39 -36.44
C LEU A 660 -14.43 6.10 -34.92
N GLY A 661 -15.52 5.52 -34.42
CA GLY A 661 -15.75 5.21 -33.01
C GLY A 661 -17.22 5.36 -32.61
N GLY A 662 -17.88 4.23 -32.32
CA GLY A 662 -19.34 4.14 -32.20
C GLY A 662 -19.97 4.70 -30.91
N ASP A 663 -19.19 4.94 -29.85
CA ASP A 663 -19.77 5.25 -28.52
C ASP A 663 -20.57 6.57 -28.48
N LEU A 664 -21.84 6.49 -28.06
CA LEU A 664 -22.74 7.62 -27.87
C LEU A 664 -22.61 8.23 -26.45
N ALA A 665 -22.40 7.39 -25.43
CA ALA A 665 -22.39 7.84 -24.03
C ALA A 665 -21.32 8.91 -23.74
N THR A 666 -20.10 8.76 -24.29
CA THR A 666 -19.03 9.74 -24.07
C THR A 666 -19.31 11.11 -24.69
N PRO A 667 -19.55 11.27 -26.00
CA PRO A 667 -19.79 12.59 -26.56
C PRO A 667 -21.03 13.27 -25.97
N GLN A 668 -22.06 12.51 -25.54
CA GLN A 668 -23.21 13.07 -24.83
C GLN A 668 -22.84 13.59 -23.43
N LEU A 669 -22.02 12.87 -22.65
CA LEU A 669 -21.51 13.38 -21.36
C LEU A 669 -20.69 14.67 -21.54
N LEU A 670 -19.79 14.70 -22.53
CA LEU A 670 -18.98 15.90 -22.82
C LEU A 670 -19.85 17.09 -23.25
N LEU A 671 -20.91 16.82 -24.00
CA LEU A 671 -21.87 17.83 -24.43
C LEU A 671 -22.64 18.40 -23.24
N GLU A 672 -23.07 17.54 -22.31
CA GLU A 672 -23.78 17.97 -21.11
C GLU A 672 -22.87 18.77 -20.16
N MET A 673 -21.62 18.34 -19.94
CA MET A 673 -20.60 19.12 -19.24
C MET A 673 -20.41 20.50 -19.89
N ALA A 674 -20.28 20.56 -21.22
CA ALA A 674 -20.13 21.80 -21.96
C ALA A 674 -21.39 22.69 -21.94
N ARG A 675 -22.60 22.12 -21.71
CA ARG A 675 -23.85 22.86 -21.51
C ARG A 675 -23.92 23.48 -20.11
N ARG A 676 -23.45 22.78 -19.09
CA ARG A 676 -23.31 23.25 -17.70
C ARG A 676 -22.16 24.25 -17.49
N GLY A 677 -21.36 24.51 -18.53
CA GLY A 677 -20.25 25.48 -18.47
C GLY A 677 -18.98 24.92 -17.80
N ILE A 678 -18.84 23.60 -17.78
CA ILE A 678 -17.58 22.91 -17.47
C ILE A 678 -16.72 22.94 -18.75
N ASP A 679 -15.40 23.12 -18.60
CA ASP A 679 -14.50 23.06 -19.75
C ASP A 679 -13.99 21.64 -20.00
N VAL A 680 -14.05 21.18 -21.25
CA VAL A 680 -13.75 19.79 -21.63
C VAL A 680 -12.87 19.74 -22.87
N VAL A 681 -11.93 18.80 -22.91
CA VAL A 681 -11.12 18.47 -24.09
C VAL A 681 -11.57 17.13 -24.67
N ASP A 682 -12.29 17.14 -25.80
CA ASP A 682 -12.54 15.90 -26.55
C ASP A 682 -11.27 15.50 -27.33
N LEU A 683 -10.60 14.44 -26.87
CA LEU A 683 -9.41 13.88 -27.52
C LEU A 683 -9.74 13.17 -28.84
N TYR A 684 -10.98 12.71 -28.99
CA TYR A 684 -11.38 11.78 -30.04
C TYR A 684 -11.19 12.29 -31.47
N PRO A 685 -11.55 13.55 -31.86
CA PRO A 685 -11.45 13.98 -33.25
C PRO A 685 -10.01 13.91 -33.77
N ARG A 686 -9.03 14.26 -32.94
CA ARG A 686 -7.60 14.16 -33.29
C ARG A 686 -7.10 12.73 -33.29
N PHE A 687 -7.64 11.85 -32.44
CA PHE A 687 -7.32 10.43 -32.45
C PHE A 687 -7.86 9.74 -33.71
N ALA A 688 -9.10 10.06 -34.13
CA ALA A 688 -9.68 9.60 -35.38
C ALA A 688 -8.87 10.08 -36.61
N GLU A 689 -8.53 11.37 -36.67
CA GLU A 689 -7.70 11.94 -37.74
C GLU A 689 -6.31 11.29 -37.81
N ALA A 690 -5.65 11.10 -36.65
CA ALA A 690 -4.35 10.45 -36.59
C ALA A 690 -4.42 8.98 -37.08
N ARG A 691 -5.46 8.22 -36.71
CA ARG A 691 -5.66 6.84 -37.20
C ARG A 691 -5.94 6.79 -38.70
N LEU A 692 -6.76 7.71 -39.24
CA LEU A 692 -7.02 7.82 -40.68
C LEU A 692 -5.74 8.10 -41.47
N ALA A 693 -4.91 9.04 -40.99
CA ALA A 693 -3.67 9.42 -41.65
C ALA A 693 -2.63 8.28 -41.68
N ASP A 694 -2.64 7.37 -40.71
CA ASP A 694 -1.79 6.17 -40.72
C ASP A 694 -2.35 5.08 -41.61
N ARG A 695 -3.66 4.79 -41.52
CA ARG A 695 -4.34 3.82 -42.40
C ARG A 695 -4.19 4.18 -43.87
N ALA A 696 -4.36 5.46 -44.23
CA ALA A 696 -4.17 5.98 -45.57
C ALA A 696 -2.70 5.90 -46.06
N ALA A 697 -1.74 5.87 -45.13
CA ALA A 697 -0.31 5.76 -45.42
C ALA A 697 0.25 4.33 -45.25
N GLY A 698 -0.60 3.34 -44.97
CA GLY A 698 -0.18 1.95 -44.74
C GLY A 698 0.71 1.76 -43.50
N ARG A 699 0.50 2.56 -42.45
CA ARG A 699 1.24 2.46 -41.17
C ARG A 699 0.34 1.88 -40.08
N GLU A 700 0.88 0.97 -39.29
CA GLU A 700 0.25 0.43 -38.07
C GLU A 700 0.86 1.14 -36.86
N ARG A 701 0.44 2.39 -36.61
CA ARG A 701 0.85 3.17 -35.44
C ARG A 701 -0.35 3.37 -34.51
N THR A 702 -0.34 2.69 -33.38
CA THR A 702 -1.45 2.71 -32.42
C THR A 702 -1.39 3.93 -31.49
N LEU A 703 -2.58 4.36 -31.04
CA LEU A 703 -2.77 5.48 -30.09
C LEU A 703 -2.93 4.98 -28.65
N PHE A 704 -3.01 3.66 -28.50
CA PHE A 704 -3.04 2.89 -27.27
C PHE A 704 -2.04 1.75 -27.38
N GLN A 705 -1.69 1.14 -26.26
CA GLN A 705 -0.91 -0.09 -26.28
C GLN A 705 -1.76 -1.26 -26.79
N ASP A 706 -1.12 -2.22 -27.45
CA ASP A 706 -1.83 -3.32 -28.11
C ASP A 706 -2.36 -4.33 -27.08
N TYR A 707 -1.63 -4.52 -25.97
CA TYR A 707 -1.98 -5.44 -24.87
C TYR A 707 -2.22 -4.72 -23.53
N ASN A 708 -2.44 -3.40 -23.53
CA ASN A 708 -2.70 -2.64 -22.31
C ASN A 708 -3.66 -1.47 -22.57
N ALA A 709 -4.54 -1.15 -21.61
CA ALA A 709 -5.59 -0.14 -21.76
C ALA A 709 -5.07 1.32 -21.84
N HIS A 710 -3.82 1.58 -21.45
CA HIS A 710 -3.24 2.93 -21.52
C HIS A 710 -3.00 3.39 -22.96
N TRP A 711 -3.15 4.70 -23.17
CA TRP A 711 -2.68 5.37 -24.38
C TRP A 711 -1.19 5.14 -24.62
N SER A 712 -0.77 5.09 -25.89
CA SER A 712 0.65 5.01 -26.26
C SER A 712 1.33 6.37 -26.05
N PRO A 713 2.67 6.48 -26.03
CA PRO A 713 3.36 7.77 -25.87
C PRO A 713 2.96 8.80 -26.93
N ARG A 714 2.61 8.31 -28.14
CA ARG A 714 2.03 9.14 -29.21
C ARG A 714 0.62 9.64 -28.87
N GLY A 715 -0.22 8.80 -28.27
CA GLY A 715 -1.53 9.19 -27.76
C GLY A 715 -1.42 10.28 -26.69
N VAL A 716 -0.50 10.10 -25.73
CA VAL A 716 -0.16 11.10 -24.70
C VAL A 716 0.26 12.42 -25.33
N ARG A 717 1.19 12.41 -26.29
CA ARG A 717 1.65 13.62 -26.98
C ARG A 717 0.50 14.36 -27.68
N ILE A 718 -0.38 13.66 -28.38
CA ILE A 718 -1.55 14.28 -29.04
C ILE A 718 -2.51 14.86 -27.99
N GLY A 719 -2.69 14.19 -26.85
CA GLY A 719 -3.47 14.70 -25.72
C GLY A 719 -2.87 15.98 -25.13
N ALA A 720 -1.57 15.98 -24.82
CA ALA A 720 -0.84 17.14 -24.34
C ALA A 720 -0.95 18.34 -25.29
N GLN A 721 -0.90 18.10 -26.61
CA GLN A 721 -1.06 19.15 -27.63
C GLN A 721 -2.45 19.79 -27.62
N LEU A 722 -3.51 19.00 -27.46
CA LEU A 722 -4.87 19.52 -27.33
C LEU A 722 -5.07 20.30 -26.03
N VAL A 723 -4.58 19.77 -24.91
CA VAL A 723 -4.62 20.45 -23.61
C VAL A 723 -3.82 21.75 -23.65
N ALA A 724 -2.63 21.75 -24.26
CA ALA A 724 -1.82 22.94 -24.45
C ALA A 724 -2.52 23.98 -25.35
N GLN A 725 -3.18 23.56 -26.44
CA GLN A 725 -3.99 24.44 -27.27
C GLN A 725 -5.12 25.10 -26.46
N ARG A 726 -5.75 24.36 -25.53
CA ARG A 726 -6.79 24.90 -24.65
C ARG A 726 -6.23 25.90 -23.64
N ILE A 727 -5.10 25.61 -23.02
CA ILE A 727 -4.43 26.49 -22.05
C ILE A 727 -3.94 27.78 -22.73
N ARG A 728 -3.38 27.69 -23.94
CA ARG A 728 -2.99 28.86 -24.78
C ARG A 728 -4.15 29.80 -25.12
N ALA A 729 -5.40 29.35 -25.01
CA ALA A 729 -6.59 30.18 -25.21
C ALA A 729 -7.10 30.87 -23.93
N LEU A 730 -6.47 30.63 -22.77
CA LEU A 730 -6.83 31.28 -21.51
C LEU A 730 -6.25 32.72 -21.46
N PRO A 731 -7.00 33.73 -20.99
CA PRO A 731 -6.55 35.13 -21.06
C PRO A 731 -5.29 35.50 -20.29
N TRP A 732 -4.89 34.68 -19.30
CA TRP A 732 -3.69 34.87 -18.50
C TRP A 732 -2.44 34.26 -19.13
N PHE A 733 -2.59 33.41 -20.16
CA PHE A 733 -1.49 32.60 -20.67
C PHE A 733 -0.54 33.41 -21.54
N GLU A 734 0.71 33.46 -21.12
CA GLU A 734 1.88 33.81 -21.93
C GLU A 734 2.81 32.59 -21.98
N GLN A 735 3.62 32.44 -23.04
CA GLN A 735 4.57 31.33 -23.15
C GLN A 735 5.56 31.40 -21.98
N GLY A 736 5.78 30.28 -21.29
CA GLY A 736 6.66 30.23 -20.13
C GLY A 736 8.15 30.32 -20.48
N PRO A 737 9.02 30.44 -19.46
CA PRO A 737 10.43 30.77 -19.64
C PRO A 737 11.31 29.61 -20.15
N LEU A 738 10.83 28.37 -20.14
CA LEU A 738 11.62 27.19 -20.51
C LEU A 738 11.69 27.04 -22.03
N VAL A 739 12.91 26.86 -22.57
CA VAL A 739 13.18 26.86 -24.02
C VAL A 739 13.85 25.55 -24.47
N GLU A 740 13.34 24.98 -25.57
CA GLU A 740 13.93 23.81 -26.21
C GLU A 740 15.36 24.09 -26.71
N GLY A 741 16.29 23.16 -26.50
CA GLY A 741 17.73 23.31 -26.73
C GLY A 741 18.47 24.11 -25.64
N THR A 742 17.79 24.60 -24.60
CA THR A 742 18.41 25.30 -23.46
C THR A 742 18.07 24.63 -22.13
N ASP A 743 16.78 24.51 -21.82
CA ASP A 743 16.29 23.92 -20.56
C ASP A 743 15.87 22.46 -20.75
N PHE A 744 15.39 22.12 -21.95
CA PHE A 744 14.99 20.78 -22.34
C PHE A 744 15.26 20.48 -23.82
N GLU A 745 15.21 19.21 -24.19
CA GLU A 745 15.31 18.69 -25.56
C GLU A 745 14.26 17.59 -25.76
N ILE A 746 13.71 17.48 -26.97
CA ILE A 746 12.82 16.37 -27.34
C ILE A 746 13.64 15.30 -28.06
N VAL A 747 13.84 14.16 -27.39
CA VAL A 747 14.64 13.02 -27.89
C VAL A 747 13.71 11.93 -28.38
N PHE A 748 13.76 11.64 -29.69
CA PHE A 748 13.06 10.49 -30.27
C PHE A 748 13.81 9.18 -29.97
N GLU A 749 13.11 8.18 -29.43
CA GLU A 749 13.66 6.86 -29.10
C GLU A 749 12.61 5.76 -29.34
N GLU A 750 12.94 4.70 -30.08
CA GLU A 750 12.08 3.52 -30.18
C GLU A 750 12.47 2.50 -29.10
N ARG A 751 11.51 2.12 -28.26
CA ARG A 751 11.71 1.17 -27.16
C ARG A 751 10.76 -0.01 -27.30
N ARG A 752 11.26 -1.21 -27.01
CA ARG A 752 10.38 -2.36 -26.78
C ARG A 752 9.80 -2.23 -25.38
N SER A 753 8.49 -2.13 -25.29
CA SER A 753 7.76 -2.27 -24.04
C SER A 753 7.14 -3.65 -24.04
N THR A 754 7.45 -4.45 -23.04
CA THR A 754 6.51 -5.49 -22.61
C THR A 754 5.29 -4.75 -22.06
N ALA A 755 4.14 -4.95 -22.69
CA ALA A 755 2.89 -4.54 -22.09
C ALA A 755 2.58 -5.58 -21.00
N PRO A 756 2.39 -5.17 -19.73
CA PRO A 756 2.04 -6.10 -18.67
C PRO A 756 0.69 -6.72 -19.00
N GLN A 757 0.66 -8.05 -19.12
CA GLN A 757 -0.53 -8.82 -19.47
C GLN A 757 -1.33 -9.13 -18.19
N TYR A 758 -2.28 -10.07 -18.27
CA TYR A 758 -2.98 -10.65 -17.12
C TYR A 758 -3.60 -11.99 -17.53
N GLY A 759 -3.18 -13.15 -17.00
CA GLY A 759 -3.60 -14.47 -17.53
C GLY A 759 -3.18 -14.74 -18.99
N ASP A 760 -3.45 -15.96 -19.49
CA ASP A 760 -2.83 -16.68 -20.64
C ASP A 760 -2.80 -16.03 -22.07
N ALA A 761 -2.65 -14.71 -22.19
CA ALA A 761 -2.28 -14.07 -23.44
C ALA A 761 -0.81 -14.40 -23.82
N PRO A 762 -0.43 -14.34 -25.12
CA PRO A 762 0.95 -14.55 -25.51
C PRO A 762 1.80 -13.29 -25.26
N GLU A 763 2.93 -13.43 -24.54
CA GLU A 763 3.93 -12.37 -24.37
C GLU A 763 4.40 -11.77 -25.71
N GLU A 764 3.92 -10.57 -26.04
CA GLU A 764 4.36 -9.83 -27.23
C GLU A 764 4.95 -8.46 -26.86
N GLN A 765 6.22 -8.28 -27.20
CA GLN A 765 6.95 -7.03 -27.01
C GLN A 765 6.59 -6.01 -28.09
N GLN A 766 5.79 -5.02 -27.74
CA GLN A 766 5.42 -3.92 -28.64
C GLN A 766 6.60 -2.93 -28.76
N LEU A 767 7.04 -2.65 -30.00
CA LEU A 767 7.98 -1.56 -30.26
C LEU A 767 7.20 -0.25 -30.33
N MET A 768 7.41 0.64 -29.37
CA MET A 768 6.76 1.95 -29.31
C MET A 768 7.74 3.10 -29.54
N PRO A 769 7.37 4.11 -30.36
CA PRO A 769 8.11 5.36 -30.46
C PRO A 769 7.80 6.28 -29.28
N PHE A 770 8.85 6.78 -28.61
CA PHE A 770 8.77 7.77 -27.55
C PHE A 770 9.36 9.10 -28.04
N ASP A 771 8.63 10.20 -27.85
CA ASP A 771 9.17 11.55 -27.90
C ASP A 771 9.46 11.99 -26.46
N ARG A 772 10.70 11.86 -26.01
CA ARG A 772 11.06 12.03 -24.59
C ARG A 772 11.48 13.48 -24.33
N VAL A 773 10.81 14.16 -23.41
CA VAL A 773 11.16 15.53 -22.99
C VAL A 773 12.14 15.45 -21.81
N LEU A 774 13.41 15.70 -22.09
CA LEU A 774 14.52 15.56 -21.14
C LEU A 774 15.27 16.89 -21.02
N ARG A 775 16.06 17.07 -19.95
CA ARG A 775 17.06 18.15 -19.88
C ARG A 775 18.23 17.83 -20.83
N PRO A 776 19.01 18.82 -21.32
CA PRO A 776 20.15 18.58 -22.22
C PRO A 776 21.25 17.65 -21.66
N ASN A 777 21.23 17.36 -20.35
CA ASN A 777 22.11 16.38 -19.71
C ASN A 777 21.53 14.94 -19.68
N GLY A 778 20.42 14.69 -20.39
CA GLY A 778 19.73 13.39 -20.45
C GLY A 778 18.91 13.03 -19.21
N ARG A 779 18.92 13.85 -18.14
CA ARG A 779 18.02 13.66 -16.99
C ARG A 779 16.60 14.09 -17.35
N ARG A 780 15.63 13.59 -16.59
CA ARG A 780 14.22 13.97 -16.75
C ARG A 780 14.01 15.48 -16.56
N LEU A 781 13.07 16.07 -17.31
CA LEU A 781 12.66 17.47 -17.13
C LEU A 781 11.74 17.67 -15.91
N LEU A 782 10.62 16.94 -15.85
CA LEU A 782 9.58 17.14 -14.82
C LEU A 782 10.14 16.89 -13.41
N GLU A 783 10.15 17.97 -12.63
CA GLU A 783 10.28 18.01 -11.19
C GLU A 783 9.00 18.69 -10.66
N ARG A 784 8.51 18.25 -9.49
CA ARG A 784 7.25 18.79 -8.94
C ARG A 784 7.48 20.23 -8.46
N ASP A 785 6.75 21.19 -9.05
CA ASP A 785 6.86 22.61 -8.71
C ASP A 785 5.51 23.18 -8.24
N GLN A 786 5.34 23.27 -6.91
CA GLN A 786 4.11 23.80 -6.30
C GLN A 786 3.81 25.27 -6.61
N SER A 787 4.75 26.02 -7.19
CA SER A 787 4.54 27.41 -7.60
C SER A 787 3.96 27.57 -9.01
N SER A 788 3.78 26.47 -9.76
CA SER A 788 3.29 26.52 -11.13
C SER A 788 1.83 27.05 -11.24
N PRO A 789 1.51 27.90 -12.23
CA PRO A 789 0.14 28.26 -12.55
C PRO A 789 -0.67 27.10 -13.18
N ILE A 790 -0.03 25.98 -13.52
CA ILE A 790 -0.61 24.81 -14.18
C ILE A 790 -0.45 23.60 -13.27
N LEU A 791 -1.57 23.11 -12.74
CA LEU A 791 -1.64 21.86 -11.98
C LEU A 791 -2.29 20.78 -12.83
N VAL A 792 -1.60 19.66 -13.05
CA VAL A 792 -2.17 18.45 -13.68
C VAL A 792 -2.50 17.42 -12.61
N MET A 793 -3.77 17.03 -12.52
CA MET A 793 -4.24 16.00 -11.61
C MET A 793 -4.86 14.84 -12.39
N GLY A 794 -4.66 13.61 -11.94
CA GLY A 794 -5.11 12.45 -12.71
C GLY A 794 -4.83 11.08 -12.10
N ASP A 795 -5.33 10.07 -12.80
CA ASP A 795 -5.08 8.65 -12.50
C ASP A 795 -3.79 8.17 -13.19
N SER A 796 -3.65 6.86 -13.38
CA SER A 796 -2.50 6.26 -14.06
C SER A 796 -2.29 6.76 -15.49
N TYR A 797 -3.32 7.29 -16.18
CA TYR A 797 -3.15 7.84 -17.54
C TYR A 797 -2.32 9.13 -17.54
N ALA A 798 -2.47 9.98 -16.51
CA ALA A 798 -1.65 11.19 -16.35
C ALA A 798 -0.22 10.88 -15.86
N GLY A 799 -0.07 9.81 -15.07
CA GLY A 799 1.22 9.33 -14.56
C GLY A 799 2.00 8.40 -15.51
N MET A 800 1.41 7.93 -16.61
CA MET A 800 2.07 6.97 -17.50
C MET A 800 3.26 7.59 -18.24
N TYR A 801 4.34 6.84 -18.36
CA TYR A 801 5.62 7.26 -18.98
C TYR A 801 6.39 8.39 -18.24
N ASN A 802 6.10 8.54 -16.94
CA ASN A 802 6.74 9.49 -16.04
C ASN A 802 8.27 9.28 -15.99
N ALA A 803 8.74 8.04 -15.78
CA ALA A 803 10.17 7.73 -15.75
C ALA A 803 10.89 8.01 -17.09
N GLU A 804 10.19 7.85 -18.20
CA GLU A 804 10.70 8.05 -19.56
C GLU A 804 10.77 9.54 -19.94
N GLY A 805 9.98 10.41 -19.30
CA GLY A 805 9.80 11.81 -19.70
C GLY A 805 8.87 11.98 -20.91
N ALA A 806 7.97 11.02 -21.15
CA ALA A 806 6.96 11.07 -22.22
C ALA A 806 5.52 11.10 -21.67
N ASP A 807 5.37 11.45 -20.39
CA ASP A 807 4.09 11.68 -19.72
C ASP A 807 3.45 13.02 -20.16
N ILE A 808 2.16 13.19 -19.84
CA ILE A 808 1.41 14.39 -20.25
C ILE A 808 1.99 15.68 -19.63
N CYS A 809 2.52 15.64 -18.40
CA CYS A 809 3.09 16.81 -17.74
C CYS A 809 4.40 17.23 -18.42
N SER A 810 5.29 16.26 -18.71
CA SER A 810 6.52 16.49 -19.48
C SER A 810 6.25 17.09 -20.86
N HIS A 811 5.24 16.60 -21.59
CA HIS A 811 4.82 17.18 -22.87
C HIS A 811 4.14 18.56 -22.73
N LEU A 812 3.38 18.80 -21.66
CA LEU A 812 2.80 20.11 -21.38
C LEU A 812 3.87 21.17 -21.08
N ILE A 813 4.95 20.81 -20.36
CA ILE A 813 6.11 21.69 -20.19
C ILE A 813 6.71 22.04 -21.54
N ALA A 814 6.93 21.06 -22.42
CA ALA A 814 7.51 21.29 -23.75
C ALA A 814 6.63 22.21 -24.64
N GLU A 815 5.32 22.02 -24.61
CA GLU A 815 4.39 22.82 -25.40
C GLU A 815 4.20 24.24 -24.82
N LEU A 816 4.16 24.40 -23.49
CA LEU A 816 3.76 25.65 -22.83
C LEU A 816 4.94 26.49 -22.30
N GLY A 817 6.13 25.92 -22.18
CA GLY A 817 7.33 26.58 -21.62
C GLY A 817 7.26 26.84 -20.11
N HIS A 818 6.19 26.43 -19.43
CA HIS A 818 6.01 26.58 -17.98
C HIS A 818 6.38 25.30 -17.25
N PRO A 819 6.94 25.37 -16.02
CA PRO A 819 6.89 24.26 -15.07
C PRO A 819 5.44 23.79 -14.87
N VAL A 820 5.26 22.52 -14.52
CA VAL A 820 3.93 21.92 -14.26
C VAL A 820 3.98 21.22 -12.91
N ASP A 821 3.04 21.56 -12.03
CA ASP A 821 2.80 20.77 -10.83
C ASP A 821 1.91 19.57 -11.15
N TYR A 822 1.98 18.52 -10.34
CA TYR A 822 1.15 17.34 -10.53
C TYR A 822 0.71 16.64 -9.24
N ILE A 823 -0.48 16.05 -9.31
CA ILE A 823 -1.05 15.13 -8.31
C ILE A 823 -1.57 13.90 -9.06
N THR A 824 -0.81 12.80 -9.02
CA THR A 824 -1.18 11.52 -9.65
C THR A 824 -1.32 10.46 -8.58
N VAL A 825 -2.48 9.79 -8.51
CA VAL A 825 -2.73 8.68 -7.57
C VAL A 825 -2.96 7.40 -8.38
N SER A 826 -2.08 6.41 -8.22
CA SER A 826 -2.20 5.12 -8.93
C SER A 826 -3.35 4.30 -8.35
N ASN A 827 -4.23 3.77 -9.19
CA ASN A 827 -5.41 2.98 -8.79
C ASN A 827 -6.41 3.74 -7.87
N GLY A 828 -6.28 5.06 -7.72
CA GLY A 828 -7.17 5.84 -6.87
C GLY A 828 -8.57 6.00 -7.48
N GLY A 829 -9.62 5.87 -6.67
CA GLY A 829 -11.00 6.12 -7.09
C GLY A 829 -11.26 7.60 -7.43
N ALA A 830 -12.46 7.92 -7.94
CA ALA A 830 -12.80 9.25 -8.45
C ALA A 830 -12.55 10.42 -7.46
N ASN A 831 -12.57 10.14 -6.16
CA ASN A 831 -12.37 11.13 -5.09
C ASN A 831 -10.88 11.31 -4.68
N SER A 832 -10.00 10.36 -4.99
CA SER A 832 -8.63 10.28 -4.47
C SER A 832 -7.75 11.49 -4.82
N VAL A 833 -7.84 11.96 -6.05
CA VAL A 833 -7.12 13.15 -6.53
C VAL A 833 -7.68 14.45 -5.97
N TRP A 834 -9.00 14.52 -5.70
CA TRP A 834 -9.65 15.68 -5.08
C TRP A 834 -9.37 15.76 -3.57
N GLN A 835 -9.35 14.62 -2.87
CA GLN A 835 -8.87 14.54 -1.47
C GLN A 835 -7.40 14.92 -1.36
N SER A 836 -6.57 14.51 -2.32
CA SER A 836 -5.15 14.88 -2.36
C SER A 836 -4.93 16.34 -2.74
N LEU A 837 -5.85 16.94 -3.51
CA LEU A 837 -5.91 18.38 -3.78
C LEU A 837 -6.27 19.17 -2.51
N ALA A 838 -7.23 18.70 -1.71
CA ALA A 838 -7.61 19.33 -0.43
C ALA A 838 -6.48 19.24 0.62
N ARG A 839 -5.84 18.06 0.77
CA ARG A 839 -4.70 17.84 1.68
C ARG A 839 -3.43 18.62 1.32
N ARG A 840 -3.43 19.36 0.20
CA ARG A 840 -2.31 20.17 -0.27
C ARG A 840 -2.01 21.36 0.66
N GLY A 841 -3.04 21.93 1.31
CA GLY A 841 -2.90 22.92 2.39
C GLY A 841 -2.41 24.32 1.98
N ASP A 842 -2.23 24.60 0.69
CA ASP A 842 -1.78 25.90 0.17
C ASP A 842 -2.92 26.75 -0.44
N ASN A 843 -4.18 26.28 -0.34
CA ASN A 843 -5.37 26.87 -0.95
C ASN A 843 -5.20 27.19 -2.45
N LEU A 844 -4.44 26.35 -3.17
CA LEU A 844 -4.13 26.50 -4.60
C LEU A 844 -3.50 27.87 -4.95
N ALA A 845 -2.74 28.45 -4.02
CA ALA A 845 -2.10 29.75 -4.19
C ALA A 845 -1.22 29.78 -5.44
N GLY A 846 -1.55 30.68 -6.38
CA GLY A 846 -0.82 30.86 -7.64
C GLY A 846 -1.36 30.05 -8.82
N VAL A 847 -2.07 28.95 -8.59
CA VAL A 847 -2.69 28.13 -9.65
C VAL A 847 -3.68 28.96 -10.47
N LYS A 848 -3.74 28.70 -11.78
CA LYS A 848 -4.64 29.35 -12.75
C LYS A 848 -5.45 28.36 -13.57
N VAL A 849 -4.92 27.18 -13.81
CA VAL A 849 -5.63 26.07 -14.44
C VAL A 849 -5.34 24.76 -13.71
N VAL A 850 -6.40 24.01 -13.47
CA VAL A 850 -6.37 22.61 -13.01
C VAL A 850 -6.78 21.75 -14.20
N VAL A 851 -5.85 20.96 -14.72
CA VAL A 851 -6.08 19.97 -15.77
C VAL A 851 -6.39 18.65 -15.09
N TRP A 852 -7.62 18.15 -15.24
CA TRP A 852 -8.00 16.86 -14.69
C TRP A 852 -8.00 15.80 -15.80
N ASN A 853 -6.89 15.07 -15.91
CA ASN A 853 -6.69 14.04 -16.92
C ASN A 853 -6.90 12.64 -16.33
N VAL A 854 -7.98 11.98 -16.74
CA VAL A 854 -8.40 10.68 -16.20
C VAL A 854 -8.91 9.77 -17.29
N SER A 855 -8.89 8.47 -17.05
CA SER A 855 -9.65 7.49 -17.83
C SER A 855 -11.14 7.87 -17.86
N ARG A 856 -11.78 7.69 -19.01
CA ARG A 856 -13.22 7.97 -19.21
C ARG A 856 -14.09 7.26 -18.16
N SER A 857 -13.68 6.07 -17.71
CA SER A 857 -14.37 5.27 -16.69
C SER A 857 -14.46 5.90 -15.30
N VAL A 858 -13.51 6.77 -14.91
CA VAL A 858 -13.58 7.47 -13.62
C VAL A 858 -14.77 8.44 -13.59
N LEU A 859 -15.15 9.00 -14.74
CA LEU A 859 -16.26 9.95 -14.85
C LEU A 859 -17.65 9.31 -14.83
N ASP A 860 -17.76 8.01 -14.53
CA ASP A 860 -19.02 7.28 -14.33
C ASP A 860 -19.13 6.64 -12.93
N ALA A 861 -18.18 6.96 -12.03
CA ALA A 861 -18.19 6.54 -10.64
C ALA A 861 -19.31 7.25 -9.87
N ARG A 862 -20.42 6.54 -9.62
CA ARG A 862 -21.62 7.07 -8.94
C ARG A 862 -21.45 7.23 -7.42
N ASP A 863 -20.31 6.82 -6.89
CA ASP A 863 -19.80 7.11 -5.55
C ASP A 863 -18.84 8.34 -5.53
N MET A 864 -18.74 9.09 -6.62
CA MET A 864 -18.00 10.35 -6.65
C MET A 864 -18.66 11.36 -5.71
N ARG A 865 -17.94 11.76 -4.66
CA ARG A 865 -18.38 12.70 -3.62
C ARG A 865 -17.60 14.02 -3.72
N THR A 866 -18.26 15.09 -3.31
CA THR A 866 -17.66 16.42 -3.23
C THR A 866 -16.75 16.53 -2.01
N VAL A 867 -15.52 17.00 -2.24
CA VAL A 867 -14.53 17.31 -1.20
C VAL A 867 -14.41 18.83 -1.11
N ASP A 868 -14.43 19.37 0.10
CA ASP A 868 -14.12 20.78 0.31
C ASP A 868 -12.65 21.04 -0.01
N LEU A 869 -12.40 22.03 -0.89
CA LEU A 869 -11.07 22.37 -1.38
C LEU A 869 -10.45 23.58 -0.68
N PHE A 870 -11.23 24.36 0.08
CA PHE A 870 -10.78 25.66 0.60
C PHE A 870 -11.13 25.91 2.08
N GLY A 871 -12.15 25.25 2.63
CA GLY A 871 -12.59 25.40 4.03
C GLY A 871 -13.40 26.68 4.27
N GLU A 872 -14.53 26.55 4.98
CA GLU A 872 -15.26 27.66 5.62
C GLU A 872 -14.91 27.80 7.11
#